data_AF-A0A2L0GMG9-F1
#
_entry.id   AF-A0A2L0GMG9-F1
#
_cell.length_a   1.000
_cell.length_b   1.000
_cell.length_c   1.000
_cell.angle_alpha   90.00
_cell.angle_beta   90.00
_cell.angle_gamma   90.00
#
_symmetry.space_group_name_H-M   'P 1'
#
loop_
_entity.id
_entity.type
_entity.pdbx_description
1 polymer ?
#
loop_
_entity_poly.entity_id
_entity_poly.type
_entity_poly.pdbx_seq_one_letter_code
_entity_poly.pdbx_strand_id
1 'polypeptide(L)'
;MSLLEELQRARTEEDVKDAYIKALGLKSVFKGLVDIQTPEIWFEAKEAPTPPLLMFAQLLVYVRAARKRGEPIPGFLCVIDREKAALMATEHALPILDDKSIVWPKSGSAADKALAAQIAPTIETHFILYQIDGYEDEFIKAAKDAVREGRIIRTPITPNNLRQVFDKWVAMVGVELGVKREADYAVLFFADIMHDGRNEAMRNLPARLLFSGDKPVFIIGAEQYELASERGYRNFWNIYHRPPEQKHRHYLLERRDSLLPMDDQKFKGAFYTPLHIVDKAYDQLNATLGANWQEKYIVWDMCAGVGNLEAKHSNLRNVFMSTLDEEDVTIMRSNPAFAGAEIFQYDYLNDDVTDFGEIDYDLSGKVPQALRQAIADAREGKKGAKPILVLINPPYAEATGGGLAVPMAGGENKLGVANTQFARTAMAQYGKATNELFMQFIARAYQEMPTAKLAIFSKVKYICTPTLNEFRNVWRADFLGGFAVHSRTFEGLKGNFPISFFIWDTAGSTPINHVTSVALDKAGNQIGEKTFLNYDGRKLLTDWVVRQPSNKQEVIPLKGAITPATSSADLRGTRWSEGAIAWLNCAGNDFQNAVAKTFLLSSGYSSARGFFVTPDNLWQAAVVFTVRLLIKPTWLNDRDQFLQPSQPLSDEFKSDCLVWMLFNGSNLTAGADGLHWNDRDWSLTNHFIPYTEAEVGAKARFESDFMVRYMKGMAFSPEAQAVLDEGRKLFQRFHAISFPNKIRQEYKLNRADAGWYQVRRALEAYGDNELTDFDPFKSAYAALTEKLRPMVYELGFLPA
;
A
#
# COMPACT_ATOMS: atom_id res chain seq x y z
N MET A 1 -3.12 -20.63 -12.23
CA MET A 1 -2.59 -19.27 -12.40
C MET A 1 -3.65 -18.51 -13.15
N SER A 2 -4.08 -17.38 -12.60
CA SER A 2 -5.10 -16.53 -13.21
C SER A 2 -4.49 -15.74 -14.37
N LEU A 3 -5.32 -15.22 -15.28
CA LEU A 3 -4.90 -14.33 -16.35
C LEU A 3 -4.17 -13.11 -15.78
N LEU A 4 -4.68 -12.49 -14.72
CA LEU A 4 -4.05 -11.36 -14.05
C LEU A 4 -2.62 -11.70 -13.56
N GLU A 5 -2.43 -12.86 -12.94
CA GLU A 5 -1.11 -13.30 -12.47
C GLU A 5 -0.11 -13.52 -13.61
N GLU A 6 -0.58 -14.03 -14.75
CA GLU A 6 0.25 -14.21 -15.95
C GLU A 6 0.61 -12.86 -16.58
N LEU A 7 -0.34 -11.92 -16.67
CA LEU A 7 -0.10 -10.56 -17.19
C LEU A 7 0.84 -9.73 -16.32
N GLN A 8 0.86 -9.95 -15.00
CA GLN A 8 1.84 -9.32 -14.10
C GLN A 8 3.28 -9.82 -14.32
N ARG A 9 3.42 -11.05 -14.84
CA ARG A 9 4.71 -11.69 -15.15
C ARG A 9 5.16 -11.44 -16.58
N ALA A 10 4.25 -11.06 -17.47
CA ALA A 10 4.54 -10.72 -18.85
C ALA A 10 5.63 -9.64 -18.95
N ARG A 11 6.57 -9.84 -19.88
CA ARG A 11 7.67 -8.91 -20.19
C ARG A 11 7.65 -8.46 -21.63
N THR A 12 6.88 -9.15 -22.47
CA THR A 12 6.77 -8.90 -23.90
C THR A 12 5.30 -8.93 -24.34
N GLU A 13 5.01 -8.38 -25.52
CA GLU A 13 3.68 -8.45 -26.13
C GLU A 13 3.26 -9.90 -26.46
N GLU A 14 4.22 -10.78 -26.76
CA GLU A 14 3.95 -12.20 -26.97
C GLU A 14 3.53 -12.91 -25.68
N ASP A 15 4.12 -12.57 -24.53
CA ASP A 15 3.68 -13.09 -23.23
C ASP A 15 2.23 -12.70 -22.93
N VAL A 16 1.85 -11.46 -23.29
CA VAL A 16 0.47 -10.98 -23.17
C VAL A 16 -0.45 -11.83 -24.04
N LYS A 17 -0.11 -12.02 -25.33
CA LYS A 17 -0.91 -12.85 -26.25
C LYS A 17 -1.09 -14.27 -25.69
N ASP A 18 -0.02 -14.90 -25.22
CA ASP A 18 -0.05 -16.26 -24.71
C ASP A 18 -0.92 -16.40 -23.44
N ALA A 19 -0.85 -15.43 -22.53
CA ALA A 19 -1.68 -15.38 -21.34
C ALA A 19 -3.19 -15.34 -21.69
N TYR A 20 -3.57 -14.44 -22.62
CA TYR A 20 -4.97 -14.33 -23.06
C TYR A 20 -5.44 -15.55 -23.85
N ILE A 21 -4.62 -16.12 -24.75
CA ILE A 21 -4.94 -17.36 -25.47
C ILE A 21 -5.26 -18.49 -24.49
N LYS A 22 -4.41 -18.64 -23.47
CA LYS A 22 -4.55 -19.67 -22.43
C LYS A 22 -5.80 -19.47 -21.59
N ALA A 23 -6.04 -18.25 -21.10
CA ALA A 23 -7.21 -17.93 -20.27
C ALA A 23 -8.54 -18.14 -21.01
N LEU A 24 -8.58 -17.73 -22.29
CA LEU A 24 -9.75 -17.88 -23.14
C LEU A 24 -9.93 -19.31 -23.70
N GLY A 25 -8.89 -20.14 -23.64
CA GLY A 25 -8.91 -21.51 -24.16
C GLY A 25 -9.09 -21.57 -25.68
N LEU A 26 -8.56 -20.58 -26.41
CA LEU A 26 -8.68 -20.48 -27.86
C LEU A 26 -7.91 -21.62 -28.53
N LYS A 27 -8.54 -22.24 -29.54
CA LYS A 27 -7.95 -23.32 -30.36
C LYS A 27 -7.78 -22.81 -31.80
N SER A 28 -6.80 -23.36 -32.53
CA SER A 28 -6.56 -23.00 -33.94
C SER A 28 -6.22 -21.52 -34.17
N VAL A 29 -5.40 -20.93 -33.29
CA VAL A 29 -4.97 -19.53 -33.37
C VAL A 29 -3.96 -19.34 -34.50
N PHE A 30 -4.19 -18.36 -35.36
CA PHE A 30 -3.19 -17.86 -36.31
C PHE A 30 -2.61 -16.53 -35.79
N LYS A 31 -1.28 -16.47 -35.62
CA LYS A 31 -0.53 -15.25 -35.30
C LYS A 31 0.05 -14.69 -36.61
N GLY A 32 -0.38 -13.51 -37.03
CA GLY A 32 -0.02 -12.92 -38.32
C GLY A 32 0.00 -11.40 -38.29
N LEU A 33 -0.56 -10.74 -39.31
CA LEU A 33 -0.72 -9.27 -39.33
C LEU A 33 -1.67 -8.76 -38.24
N VAL A 34 -2.59 -9.60 -37.79
CA VAL A 34 -3.40 -9.40 -36.56
C VAL A 34 -2.84 -10.34 -35.51
N ASP A 35 -2.77 -9.89 -34.27
CA ASP A 35 -2.03 -10.59 -33.20
C ASP A 35 -2.61 -11.97 -32.88
N ILE A 36 -3.94 -12.09 -32.80
CA ILE A 36 -4.63 -13.36 -32.56
C ILE A 36 -5.86 -13.40 -33.47
N GLN A 37 -5.98 -14.43 -34.31
CA GLN A 37 -7.17 -14.64 -35.15
C GLN A 37 -7.83 -15.99 -34.85
N THR A 38 -9.16 -15.96 -34.64
CA THR A 38 -10.06 -17.10 -34.81
C THR A 38 -11.16 -16.74 -35.82
N PRO A 39 -11.94 -17.70 -36.34
CA PRO A 39 -13.09 -17.40 -37.21
C PRO A 39 -14.11 -16.46 -36.56
N GLU A 40 -14.26 -16.54 -35.23
CA GLU A 40 -15.28 -15.84 -34.46
C GLU A 40 -14.81 -14.48 -33.94
N ILE A 41 -13.53 -14.35 -33.58
CA ILE A 41 -12.99 -13.16 -32.90
C ILE A 41 -11.55 -12.86 -33.29
N TRP A 42 -11.25 -11.57 -33.53
CA TRP A 42 -9.88 -11.08 -33.76
C TRP A 42 -9.40 -10.21 -32.61
N PHE A 43 -8.11 -10.29 -32.30
CA PHE A 43 -7.48 -9.51 -31.24
C PHE A 43 -6.33 -8.63 -31.73
N GLU A 44 -6.19 -7.46 -31.11
CA GLU A 44 -4.98 -6.63 -31.13
C GLU A 44 -4.45 -6.50 -29.70
N ALA A 45 -3.17 -6.78 -29.50
CA ALA A 45 -2.52 -6.81 -28.21
C ALA A 45 -1.47 -5.69 -28.08
N LYS A 46 -1.26 -5.21 -26.85
CA LYS A 46 -0.14 -4.32 -26.51
C LYS A 46 0.54 -4.78 -25.24
N GLU A 47 1.87 -4.62 -25.20
CA GLU A 47 2.63 -4.86 -23.97
C GLU A 47 2.28 -3.80 -22.91
N ALA A 48 2.38 -2.52 -23.25
CA ALA A 48 2.11 -1.44 -22.31
C ALA A 48 0.61 -1.09 -22.23
N PRO A 49 0.14 -0.55 -21.08
CA PRO A 49 -1.22 -0.03 -20.93
C PRO A 49 -1.54 1.01 -22.02
N THR A 50 -2.47 0.68 -22.91
CA THR A 50 -2.74 1.45 -24.12
C THR A 50 -4.23 1.84 -24.18
N PRO A 51 -4.61 3.04 -24.65
CA PRO A 51 -6.02 3.39 -24.81
C PRO A 51 -6.75 2.41 -25.76
N PRO A 52 -7.93 1.85 -25.39
CA PRO A 52 -8.66 0.90 -26.23
C PRO A 52 -8.96 1.41 -27.65
N LEU A 53 -9.31 2.69 -27.78
CA LEU A 53 -9.56 3.31 -29.09
C LEU A 53 -8.34 3.27 -30.02
N LEU A 54 -7.13 3.37 -29.48
CA LEU A 54 -5.90 3.29 -30.29
C LEU A 54 -5.66 1.87 -30.77
N MET A 55 -5.91 0.87 -29.91
CA MET A 55 -5.82 -0.54 -30.29
C MET A 55 -6.92 -0.92 -31.31
N PHE A 56 -8.15 -0.42 -31.12
CA PHE A 56 -9.23 -0.63 -32.09
C PHE A 56 -8.93 0.06 -33.42
N ALA A 57 -8.33 1.25 -33.41
CA ALA A 57 -7.90 1.93 -34.63
C ALA A 57 -6.95 1.04 -35.45
N GLN A 58 -5.95 0.45 -34.79
CA GLN A 58 -5.03 -0.51 -35.41
C GLN A 58 -5.75 -1.76 -35.93
N LEU A 59 -6.57 -2.41 -35.08
CA LEU A 59 -7.32 -3.63 -35.44
C LEU A 59 -8.24 -3.41 -36.65
N LEU A 60 -8.92 -2.27 -36.71
CA LEU A 60 -9.86 -1.94 -37.78
C LEU A 60 -9.18 -1.67 -39.13
N VAL A 61 -7.90 -1.28 -39.16
CA VAL A 61 -7.13 -1.22 -40.42
C VAL A 61 -7.07 -2.61 -41.05
N TYR A 62 -6.84 -3.66 -40.25
CA TYR A 62 -6.78 -5.03 -40.72
C TYR A 62 -8.14 -5.55 -41.17
N VAL A 63 -9.20 -5.30 -40.39
CA VAL A 63 -10.59 -5.66 -40.73
C VAL A 63 -10.99 -5.02 -42.06
N ARG A 64 -10.68 -3.73 -42.27
CA ARG A 64 -10.95 -3.01 -43.51
C ARG A 64 -10.21 -3.62 -44.69
N ALA A 65 -8.93 -3.98 -44.51
CA ALA A 65 -8.12 -4.55 -45.57
C ALA A 65 -8.62 -5.93 -46.00
N ALA A 66 -9.00 -6.80 -45.05
CA ALA A 66 -9.60 -8.10 -45.31
C ALA A 66 -10.93 -7.96 -46.07
N ARG A 67 -11.81 -7.07 -45.61
CA ARG A 67 -13.11 -6.80 -46.26
C ARG A 67 -12.95 -6.33 -47.71
N LYS A 68 -11.96 -5.45 -47.99
CA LYS A 68 -11.67 -5.00 -49.37
C LYS A 68 -11.16 -6.10 -50.29
N ARG A 69 -10.53 -7.13 -49.74
CA ARG A 69 -10.07 -8.32 -50.49
C ARG A 69 -11.16 -9.39 -50.64
N GLY A 70 -12.34 -9.20 -50.04
CA GLY A 70 -13.41 -10.19 -50.02
C GLY A 70 -13.14 -11.36 -49.05
N GLU A 71 -12.22 -11.19 -48.09
CA GLU A 71 -11.92 -12.17 -47.07
C GLU A 71 -12.99 -12.13 -45.94
N PRO A 72 -13.25 -13.25 -45.26
CA PRO A 72 -14.14 -13.28 -44.11
C PRO A 72 -13.59 -12.42 -42.96
N ILE A 73 -14.47 -11.67 -42.30
CA ILE A 73 -14.18 -10.87 -41.09
C ILE A 73 -14.90 -11.51 -39.88
N PRO A 74 -14.36 -11.39 -38.65
CA PRO A 74 -14.91 -12.06 -37.48
C PRO A 74 -16.22 -11.42 -37.03
N GLY A 75 -17.01 -12.15 -36.24
CA GLY A 75 -18.21 -11.59 -35.59
C GLY A 75 -17.87 -10.59 -34.48
N PHE A 76 -16.70 -10.73 -33.85
CA PHE A 76 -16.25 -9.91 -32.72
C PHE A 76 -14.83 -9.38 -32.88
N LEU A 77 -14.58 -8.23 -32.26
CA LEU A 77 -13.26 -7.62 -32.15
C LEU A 77 -12.93 -7.42 -30.69
N CYS A 78 -11.69 -7.74 -30.31
CA CYS A 78 -11.19 -7.55 -28.96
C CYS A 78 -9.83 -6.86 -28.96
N VAL A 79 -9.58 -6.01 -27.98
CA VAL A 79 -8.27 -5.38 -27.79
C VAL A 79 -7.81 -5.61 -26.37
N ILE A 80 -6.53 -5.92 -26.19
CA ILE A 80 -5.99 -6.43 -24.92
C ILE A 80 -4.63 -5.81 -24.60
N ASP A 81 -4.39 -5.52 -23.33
CA ASP A 81 -3.06 -5.20 -22.81
C ASP A 81 -2.85 -5.83 -21.42
N ARG A 82 -1.77 -5.45 -20.74
CA ARG A 82 -1.43 -5.95 -19.39
C ARG A 82 -2.42 -5.60 -18.28
N GLU A 83 -3.29 -4.61 -18.48
CA GLU A 83 -4.23 -4.11 -17.46
C GLU A 83 -5.69 -4.32 -17.83
N LYS A 84 -6.05 -4.24 -19.11
CA LYS A 84 -7.44 -4.22 -19.56
C LYS A 84 -7.67 -4.94 -20.88
N ALA A 85 -8.92 -5.33 -21.07
CA ALA A 85 -9.44 -5.85 -22.32
C ALA A 85 -10.71 -5.09 -22.72
N ALA A 86 -10.95 -4.91 -24.02
CA ALA A 86 -12.22 -4.39 -24.52
C ALA A 86 -12.78 -5.25 -25.64
N LEU A 87 -14.10 -5.49 -25.63
CA LEU A 87 -14.80 -6.40 -26.54
C LEU A 87 -15.95 -5.66 -27.25
N MET A 88 -16.09 -5.85 -28.56
CA MET A 88 -17.20 -5.31 -29.36
C MET A 88 -17.64 -6.26 -30.47
N ALA A 89 -18.89 -6.13 -30.93
CA ALA A 89 -19.36 -6.78 -32.14
C ALA A 89 -18.85 -6.03 -33.39
N THR A 90 -18.36 -6.77 -34.39
CA THR A 90 -17.80 -6.19 -35.62
C THR A 90 -18.83 -5.35 -36.38
N GLU A 91 -20.12 -5.70 -36.29
CA GLU A 91 -21.22 -4.99 -36.95
C GLU A 91 -21.25 -3.49 -36.62
N HIS A 92 -20.89 -3.12 -35.39
CA HIS A 92 -20.87 -1.72 -34.95
C HIS A 92 -19.75 -0.89 -35.60
N ALA A 93 -18.70 -1.55 -36.11
CA ALA A 93 -17.64 -0.87 -36.86
C ALA A 93 -17.93 -0.80 -38.36
N LEU A 94 -18.86 -1.59 -38.91
CA LEU A 94 -19.10 -1.64 -40.36
C LEU A 94 -19.39 -0.27 -41.00
N PRO A 95 -20.16 0.64 -40.38
CA PRO A 95 -20.47 1.95 -40.98
C PRO A 95 -19.22 2.80 -41.28
N ILE A 96 -18.17 2.70 -40.46
CA ILE A 96 -16.97 3.54 -40.59
C ILE A 96 -15.92 2.96 -41.54
N LEU A 97 -15.98 1.66 -41.86
CA LEU A 97 -14.98 1.02 -42.73
C LEU A 97 -15.05 1.56 -44.18
N ASP A 98 -16.24 1.99 -44.60
CA ASP A 98 -16.55 2.51 -45.94
C ASP A 98 -16.72 4.04 -45.97
N ASP A 99 -16.59 4.71 -44.83
CA ASP A 99 -16.68 6.16 -44.74
C ASP A 99 -15.48 6.82 -45.45
N LYS A 100 -15.78 7.62 -46.48
CA LYS A 100 -14.78 8.32 -47.29
C LYS A 100 -14.14 9.50 -46.56
N SER A 101 -14.74 9.99 -45.48
CA SER A 101 -14.20 11.07 -44.65
C SER A 101 -13.07 10.60 -43.73
N ILE A 102 -12.96 9.30 -43.48
CA ILE A 102 -11.95 8.73 -42.59
C ILE A 102 -10.66 8.43 -43.37
N VAL A 103 -9.55 8.99 -42.89
CA VAL A 103 -8.22 8.79 -43.49
C VAL A 103 -7.56 7.56 -42.88
N TRP A 104 -7.65 6.44 -43.59
CA TRP A 104 -7.06 5.17 -43.18
C TRP A 104 -5.58 5.05 -43.60
N PRO A 105 -4.65 4.65 -42.70
CA PRO A 105 -3.25 4.43 -43.01
C PRO A 105 -3.02 3.16 -43.85
N LYS A 106 -1.80 3.01 -44.38
CA LYS A 106 -1.41 1.86 -45.23
C LYS A 106 -1.20 0.55 -44.43
N SER A 107 -0.88 0.64 -43.14
CA SER A 107 -0.69 -0.50 -42.24
C SER A 107 -1.32 -0.22 -40.89
N GLY A 108 -1.67 -1.29 -40.15
CA GLY A 108 -2.23 -1.15 -38.80
C GLY A 108 -1.24 -0.51 -37.82
N SER A 109 0.05 -0.81 -37.92
CA SER A 109 1.11 -0.18 -37.12
C SER A 109 1.25 1.33 -37.29
N ALA A 110 0.72 1.89 -38.39
CA ALA A 110 0.69 3.32 -38.65
C ALA A 110 -0.63 3.99 -38.21
N ALA A 111 -1.51 3.26 -37.52
CA ALA A 111 -2.68 3.83 -36.86
C ALA A 111 -2.23 4.75 -35.72
N ASP A 112 -2.64 6.00 -35.79
CA ASP A 112 -2.22 7.04 -34.86
C ASP A 112 -3.42 7.62 -34.08
N LYS A 113 -3.13 8.64 -33.27
CA LYS A 113 -4.15 9.36 -32.50
C LYS A 113 -5.16 10.09 -33.39
N ALA A 114 -4.78 10.48 -34.61
CA ALA A 114 -5.67 11.17 -35.53
C ALA A 114 -6.73 10.23 -36.10
N LEU A 115 -6.36 9.00 -36.45
CA LEU A 115 -7.33 7.97 -36.83
C LEU A 115 -8.22 7.61 -35.63
N ALA A 116 -7.63 7.40 -34.45
CA ALA A 116 -8.39 7.08 -33.24
C ALA A 116 -9.46 8.14 -32.93
N ALA A 117 -9.13 9.43 -33.11
CA ALA A 117 -10.09 10.53 -32.94
C ALA A 117 -11.21 10.53 -33.98
N GLN A 118 -10.93 10.14 -35.23
CA GLN A 118 -11.94 10.07 -36.30
C GLN A 118 -12.94 8.93 -36.07
N ILE A 119 -12.48 7.78 -35.55
CA ILE A 119 -13.36 6.62 -35.30
C ILE A 119 -14.08 6.67 -33.94
N ALA A 120 -13.58 7.47 -32.99
CA ALA A 120 -14.09 7.54 -31.62
C ALA A 120 -15.62 7.78 -31.55
N PRO A 121 -16.22 8.70 -32.32
CA PRO A 121 -17.66 8.96 -32.25
C PRO A 121 -18.54 7.73 -32.51
N THR A 122 -18.04 6.77 -33.29
CA THR A 122 -18.73 5.50 -33.54
C THR A 122 -18.28 4.43 -32.56
N ILE A 123 -16.98 4.26 -32.33
CA ILE A 123 -16.48 3.09 -31.61
C ILE A 123 -16.64 3.20 -30.09
N GLU A 124 -16.53 4.40 -29.52
CA GLU A 124 -16.48 4.60 -28.06
C GLU A 124 -17.75 4.14 -27.33
N THR A 125 -18.90 4.12 -28.01
CA THR A 125 -20.18 3.68 -27.44
C THR A 125 -20.47 2.20 -27.62
N HIS A 126 -19.63 1.47 -28.35
CA HIS A 126 -19.93 0.11 -28.83
C HIS A 126 -19.00 -0.98 -28.31
N PHE A 127 -17.99 -0.65 -27.50
CA PHE A 127 -17.18 -1.65 -26.81
C PHE A 127 -17.47 -1.71 -25.31
N ILE A 128 -17.23 -2.89 -24.74
CA ILE A 128 -17.29 -3.15 -23.31
C ILE A 128 -15.87 -3.22 -22.78
N LEU A 129 -15.52 -2.38 -21.80
CA LEU A 129 -14.19 -2.33 -21.18
C LEU A 129 -14.17 -3.15 -19.88
N TYR A 130 -13.18 -4.02 -19.77
CA TYR A 130 -12.88 -4.83 -18.60
C TYR A 130 -11.50 -4.47 -18.06
N GLN A 131 -11.40 -4.01 -16.82
CA GLN A 131 -10.13 -3.96 -16.11
C GLN A 131 -9.85 -5.37 -15.60
N ILE A 132 -8.78 -6.02 -16.05
CA ILE A 132 -8.54 -7.43 -15.70
C ILE A 132 -8.38 -7.59 -14.20
N ASP A 133 -7.78 -6.60 -13.54
CA ASP A 133 -7.84 -6.48 -12.09
C ASP A 133 -9.30 -6.26 -11.62
N GLY A 134 -9.87 -7.30 -11.03
CA GLY A 134 -11.24 -7.30 -10.51
C GLY A 134 -12.35 -7.67 -11.51
N TYR A 135 -12.08 -7.77 -12.82
CA TYR A 135 -13.07 -8.20 -13.84
C TYR A 135 -12.59 -9.33 -14.74
N GLU A 136 -11.53 -10.06 -14.34
CA GLU A 136 -11.01 -11.23 -15.07
C GLU A 136 -12.11 -12.24 -15.42
N ASP A 137 -12.91 -12.65 -14.43
CA ASP A 137 -13.95 -13.67 -14.62
C ASP A 137 -15.06 -13.20 -15.57
N GLU A 138 -15.53 -11.96 -15.42
CA GLU A 138 -16.55 -11.40 -16.32
C GLU A 138 -16.03 -11.25 -17.75
N PHE A 139 -14.78 -10.85 -17.93
CA PHE A 139 -14.15 -10.78 -19.25
C PHE A 139 -14.03 -12.16 -19.89
N ILE A 140 -13.44 -13.13 -19.18
CA ILE A 140 -13.24 -14.49 -19.69
C ILE A 140 -14.58 -15.10 -20.08
N LYS A 141 -15.60 -14.92 -19.24
CA LYS A 141 -16.95 -15.40 -19.51
C LYS A 141 -17.55 -14.70 -20.74
N ALA A 142 -17.51 -13.36 -20.80
CA ALA A 142 -18.09 -12.60 -21.91
C ALA A 142 -17.45 -12.93 -23.26
N ALA A 143 -16.12 -13.06 -23.31
CA ALA A 143 -15.41 -13.44 -24.52
C ALA A 143 -15.75 -14.88 -24.96
N LYS A 144 -15.81 -15.84 -24.02
CA LYS A 144 -16.20 -17.23 -24.33
C LYS A 144 -17.67 -17.34 -24.78
N ASP A 145 -18.56 -16.64 -24.10
CA ASP A 145 -19.99 -16.61 -24.45
C ASP A 145 -20.22 -15.94 -25.81
N ALA A 146 -19.49 -14.86 -26.14
CA ALA A 146 -19.56 -14.22 -27.45
C ALA A 146 -19.15 -15.17 -28.58
N VAL A 147 -18.06 -15.91 -28.38
CA VAL A 147 -17.59 -16.93 -29.34
C VAL A 147 -18.59 -18.09 -29.47
N ARG A 148 -19.18 -18.56 -28.35
CA ARG A 148 -20.10 -19.71 -28.35
C ARG A 148 -21.50 -19.39 -28.88
N GLU A 149 -22.06 -18.25 -28.49
CA GLU A 149 -23.47 -17.90 -28.71
C GLU A 149 -23.67 -16.85 -29.81
N GLY A 150 -22.60 -16.31 -30.39
CA GLY A 150 -22.68 -15.33 -31.47
C GLY A 150 -23.24 -13.98 -31.03
N ARG A 151 -23.23 -13.67 -29.72
CA ARG A 151 -23.64 -12.38 -29.15
C ARG A 151 -22.93 -12.11 -27.82
N ILE A 152 -22.69 -10.85 -27.49
CA ILE A 152 -22.15 -10.49 -26.16
C ILE A 152 -23.28 -10.58 -25.13
N ILE A 153 -23.11 -11.40 -24.10
CA ILE A 153 -24.11 -11.63 -23.05
C ILE A 153 -23.73 -10.84 -21.80
N ARG A 154 -24.65 -10.00 -21.33
CA ARG A 154 -24.47 -9.26 -20.07
C ARG A 154 -24.63 -10.20 -18.87
N THR A 155 -23.86 -9.97 -17.82
CA THR A 155 -23.89 -10.76 -16.59
C THR A 155 -25.18 -10.51 -15.79
N PRO A 156 -25.96 -11.55 -15.44
CA PRO A 156 -27.17 -11.38 -14.64
C PRO A 156 -26.83 -10.98 -13.20
N ILE A 157 -27.65 -10.11 -12.62
CA ILE A 157 -27.59 -9.73 -11.20
C ILE A 157 -28.44 -10.74 -10.41
N THR A 158 -27.83 -11.37 -9.41
CA THR A 158 -28.38 -12.48 -8.62
C THR A 158 -28.09 -12.28 -7.13
N PRO A 159 -28.79 -13.01 -6.24
CA PRO A 159 -28.48 -13.03 -4.81
C PRO A 159 -27.00 -13.23 -4.47
N ASN A 160 -26.30 -14.07 -5.23
CA ASN A 160 -24.94 -14.50 -4.91
C ASN A 160 -23.87 -13.48 -5.28
N ASN A 161 -24.13 -12.60 -6.25
CA ASN A 161 -23.18 -11.57 -6.69
C ASN A 161 -23.61 -10.15 -6.29
N LEU A 162 -24.72 -9.99 -5.57
CA LEU A 162 -25.31 -8.68 -5.26
C LEU A 162 -24.33 -7.70 -4.61
N ARG A 163 -23.56 -8.14 -3.61
CA ARG A 163 -22.57 -7.27 -2.93
C ARG A 163 -21.46 -6.82 -3.87
N GLN A 164 -20.90 -7.75 -4.64
CA GLN A 164 -19.84 -7.46 -5.61
C GLN A 164 -20.34 -6.49 -6.70
N VAL A 165 -21.56 -6.70 -7.21
CA VAL A 165 -22.18 -5.82 -8.21
C VAL A 165 -22.41 -4.42 -7.63
N PHE A 166 -22.83 -4.33 -6.37
CA PHE A 166 -22.99 -3.06 -5.66
C PHE A 166 -21.67 -2.30 -5.51
N ASP A 167 -20.62 -2.95 -5.00
CA ASP A 167 -19.31 -2.31 -4.82
C ASP A 167 -18.76 -1.77 -6.15
N LYS A 168 -18.94 -2.55 -7.24
CA LYS A 168 -18.56 -2.18 -8.60
C LYS A 168 -19.42 -1.03 -9.16
N TRP A 169 -20.70 -0.98 -8.81
CA TRP A 169 -21.60 0.12 -9.19
C TRP A 169 -21.19 1.41 -8.48
N VAL A 170 -20.87 1.36 -7.18
CA VAL A 170 -20.40 2.53 -6.44
C VAL A 170 -19.13 3.09 -7.09
N ALA A 171 -18.15 2.24 -7.41
CA ALA A 171 -16.89 2.65 -8.02
C ALA A 171 -17.02 3.25 -9.44
N MET A 172 -18.00 2.81 -10.24
CA MET A 172 -18.18 3.29 -11.62
C MET A 172 -19.25 4.36 -11.80
N VAL A 173 -20.26 4.36 -10.93
CA VAL A 173 -21.48 5.18 -11.07
C VAL A 173 -21.69 6.03 -9.83
N GLY A 174 -21.62 5.42 -8.64
CA GLY A 174 -21.85 6.11 -7.37
C GLY A 174 -20.94 7.33 -7.18
N VAL A 175 -19.64 7.19 -7.46
CA VAL A 175 -18.66 8.28 -7.33
C VAL A 175 -18.98 9.50 -8.21
N GLU A 176 -19.69 9.30 -9.32
CA GLU A 176 -20.04 10.37 -10.26
C GLU A 176 -21.30 11.15 -9.84
N LEU A 177 -22.08 10.63 -8.89
CA LEU A 177 -23.34 11.24 -8.42
C LEU A 177 -23.13 12.33 -7.36
N GLY A 178 -21.98 12.37 -6.70
CA GLY A 178 -21.67 13.37 -5.66
C GLY A 178 -22.63 13.35 -4.47
N VAL A 179 -23.10 12.17 -4.04
CA VAL A 179 -24.05 12.04 -2.93
C VAL A 179 -23.48 12.59 -1.62
N LYS A 180 -24.34 13.17 -0.78
CA LYS A 180 -23.91 13.73 0.52
C LYS A 180 -23.66 12.67 1.59
N ARG A 181 -24.31 11.51 1.47
CA ARG A 181 -24.22 10.39 2.42
C ARG A 181 -24.04 9.10 1.65
N GLU A 182 -23.03 8.31 2.00
CA GLU A 182 -22.75 7.05 1.30
C GLU A 182 -23.86 6.00 1.47
N ALA A 183 -24.60 6.06 2.59
CA ALA A 183 -25.79 5.21 2.80
C ALA A 183 -26.86 5.37 1.71
N ASP A 184 -26.90 6.54 1.03
CA ASP A 184 -27.83 6.78 -0.07
C ASP A 184 -27.48 5.95 -1.33
N TYR A 185 -26.23 5.46 -1.46
CA TYR A 185 -25.81 4.62 -2.59
C TYR A 185 -26.60 3.33 -2.70
N ALA A 186 -26.89 2.66 -1.60
CA ALA A 186 -27.67 1.42 -1.63
C ALA A 186 -29.06 1.68 -2.23
N VAL A 187 -29.73 2.75 -1.78
CA VAL A 187 -31.07 3.09 -2.27
C VAL A 187 -31.05 3.48 -3.75
N LEU A 188 -30.05 4.25 -4.18
CA LEU A 188 -29.84 4.65 -5.57
C LEU A 188 -29.54 3.45 -6.48
N PHE A 189 -28.67 2.56 -6.03
CA PHE A 189 -28.34 1.32 -6.71
C PHE A 189 -29.59 0.46 -6.95
N PHE A 190 -30.47 0.32 -5.95
CA PHE A 190 -31.74 -0.40 -6.11
C PHE A 190 -32.70 0.27 -7.08
N ALA A 191 -32.76 1.61 -7.10
CA ALA A 191 -33.52 2.32 -8.13
C ALA A 191 -32.97 2.04 -9.53
N ASP A 192 -31.64 1.92 -9.68
CA ASP A 192 -30.99 1.66 -10.97
C ASP A 192 -31.21 0.22 -11.46
N ILE A 193 -30.91 -0.78 -10.62
CA ILE A 193 -31.05 -2.20 -11.02
C ILE A 193 -32.52 -2.57 -11.22
N MET A 194 -33.48 -1.89 -10.58
CA MET A 194 -34.92 -2.14 -10.75
C MET A 194 -35.54 -1.29 -11.86
N HIS A 195 -34.73 -0.81 -12.80
CA HIS A 195 -35.15 -0.06 -13.98
C HIS A 195 -34.65 -0.77 -15.24
N ASP A 196 -35.45 -0.83 -16.30
CA ASP A 196 -35.05 -1.47 -17.57
C ASP A 196 -34.37 -0.49 -18.56
N GLY A 197 -34.26 0.78 -18.18
CA GLY A 197 -33.77 1.89 -18.99
C GLY A 197 -34.88 2.72 -19.63
N ARG A 198 -36.13 2.28 -19.56
CA ARG A 198 -37.33 3.02 -20.01
C ARG A 198 -38.42 3.07 -18.93
N ASN A 199 -38.64 1.97 -18.23
CA ASN A 199 -39.66 1.81 -17.20
C ASN A 199 -39.07 1.22 -15.91
N GLU A 200 -39.68 1.63 -14.79
CA GLU A 200 -39.48 1.01 -13.49
C GLU A 200 -40.03 -0.42 -13.51
N ALA A 201 -39.16 -1.41 -13.28
CA ALA A 201 -39.53 -2.81 -13.12
C ALA A 201 -40.14 -3.13 -11.74
N MET A 202 -39.97 -2.21 -10.78
CA MET A 202 -40.57 -2.23 -9.45
C MET A 202 -40.89 -0.81 -9.00
N ARG A 203 -42.10 -0.58 -8.49
CA ARG A 203 -42.59 0.72 -8.02
C ARG A 203 -42.49 0.82 -6.49
N ASN A 204 -42.61 2.04 -5.96
CA ASN A 204 -42.57 2.37 -4.53
C ASN A 204 -41.20 2.15 -3.87
N LEU A 205 -40.12 2.31 -4.63
CA LEU A 205 -38.78 2.37 -4.07
C LEU A 205 -38.51 3.74 -3.43
N PRO A 206 -37.65 3.84 -2.39
CA PRO A 206 -37.36 5.12 -1.74
C PRO A 206 -36.58 6.10 -2.63
N ALA A 207 -35.87 5.58 -3.64
CA ALA A 207 -35.26 6.36 -4.71
C ALA A 207 -35.89 5.98 -6.05
N ARG A 208 -35.82 6.89 -7.02
CA ARG A 208 -36.30 6.71 -8.39
C ARG A 208 -35.20 7.05 -9.39
N LEU A 209 -35.19 6.33 -10.50
CA LEU A 209 -34.39 6.68 -11.66
C LEU A 209 -35.33 7.20 -12.74
N LEU A 210 -35.08 8.42 -13.20
CA LEU A 210 -35.73 9.01 -14.37
C LEU A 210 -34.69 9.22 -15.48
N PHE A 211 -35.17 9.57 -16.67
CA PHE A 211 -34.32 9.91 -17.81
C PHE A 211 -34.70 11.27 -18.39
N SER A 212 -33.72 12.15 -18.55
CA SER A 212 -33.84 13.41 -19.29
C SER A 212 -33.16 13.22 -20.65
N GLY A 213 -33.95 12.88 -21.68
CA GLY A 213 -33.41 12.30 -22.90
C GLY A 213 -32.78 10.93 -22.61
N ASP A 214 -31.52 10.73 -22.99
CA ASP A 214 -30.76 9.50 -22.71
C ASP A 214 -30.00 9.54 -21.36
N LYS A 215 -30.11 10.65 -20.61
CA LYS A 215 -29.32 10.86 -19.38
C LYS A 215 -30.05 10.37 -18.14
N PRO A 216 -29.43 9.53 -17.30
CA PRO A 216 -30.02 9.10 -16.04
C PRO A 216 -30.03 10.23 -15.01
N VAL A 217 -31.16 10.37 -14.33
CA VAL A 217 -31.38 11.34 -13.25
C VAL A 217 -31.95 10.59 -12.07
N PHE A 218 -31.19 10.55 -10.97
CA PHE A 218 -31.60 9.86 -9.76
C PHE A 218 -32.28 10.82 -8.80
N ILE A 219 -33.34 10.36 -8.14
CA ILE A 219 -34.15 11.17 -7.24
C ILE A 219 -34.33 10.43 -5.92
N ILE A 220 -34.00 11.09 -4.81
CA ILE A 220 -34.30 10.62 -3.44
C ILE A 220 -34.99 11.76 -2.69
N GLY A 221 -36.22 11.55 -2.24
CA GLY A 221 -36.99 12.60 -1.57
C GLY A 221 -37.12 13.86 -2.44
N ALA A 222 -36.56 14.99 -1.97
CA ALA A 222 -36.52 16.25 -2.70
C ALA A 222 -35.19 16.52 -3.43
N GLU A 223 -34.21 15.62 -3.33
CA GLU A 223 -32.89 15.78 -3.93
C GLU A 223 -32.79 15.05 -5.28
N GLN A 224 -32.06 15.68 -6.20
CA GLN A 224 -31.79 15.17 -7.55
C GLN A 224 -30.28 15.03 -7.74
N TYR A 225 -29.85 13.89 -8.29
CA TYR A 225 -28.47 13.55 -8.55
C TYR A 225 -28.27 13.23 -10.03
N GLU A 226 -27.32 13.93 -10.65
CA GLU A 226 -26.91 13.75 -12.04
C GLU A 226 -25.46 13.28 -12.08
N LEU A 227 -25.13 12.46 -13.06
CA LEU A 227 -23.76 11.96 -13.23
C LEU A 227 -22.85 13.08 -13.77
N ALA A 228 -21.72 13.30 -13.10
CA ALA A 228 -20.63 14.14 -13.62
C ALA A 228 -19.99 13.54 -14.90
N SER A 229 -19.97 12.20 -15.01
CA SER A 229 -19.53 11.46 -16.19
C SER A 229 -20.41 10.23 -16.47
N GLU A 230 -20.86 10.09 -17.72
CA GLU A 230 -21.70 8.95 -18.13
C GLU A 230 -20.90 7.70 -18.53
N ARG A 231 -19.58 7.82 -18.64
CA ARG A 231 -18.72 6.74 -19.16
C ARG A 231 -18.77 5.49 -18.28
N GLY A 232 -18.62 5.67 -16.97
CA GLY A 232 -18.68 4.57 -16.00
C GLY A 232 -20.06 3.91 -15.96
N TYR A 233 -21.12 4.71 -16.03
CA TYR A 233 -22.51 4.23 -16.10
C TYR A 233 -22.80 3.38 -17.34
N ARG A 234 -22.37 3.82 -18.52
CA ARG A 234 -22.51 3.04 -19.76
C ARG A 234 -21.72 1.73 -19.70
N ASN A 235 -20.49 1.79 -19.20
CA ASN A 235 -19.65 0.59 -19.04
C ASN A 235 -20.27 -0.41 -18.07
N PHE A 236 -20.74 0.04 -16.91
CA PHE A 236 -21.39 -0.80 -15.92
C PHE A 236 -22.59 -1.55 -16.53
N TRP A 237 -23.45 -0.82 -17.25
CA TRP A 237 -24.64 -1.41 -17.86
C TRP A 237 -24.38 -2.22 -19.13
N ASN A 238 -23.20 -2.09 -19.72
CA ASN A 238 -22.72 -3.01 -20.73
C ASN A 238 -22.26 -4.34 -20.12
N ILE A 239 -21.75 -4.34 -18.88
CA ILE A 239 -21.32 -5.56 -18.18
C ILE A 239 -22.52 -6.30 -17.58
N TYR A 240 -23.48 -5.60 -16.97
CA TYR A 240 -24.57 -6.21 -16.19
C TYR A 240 -25.94 -6.11 -16.87
N HIS A 241 -26.76 -7.15 -16.72
CA HIS A 241 -28.13 -7.16 -17.20
C HIS A 241 -29.08 -6.52 -16.17
N ARG A 242 -29.89 -5.55 -16.62
CA ARG A 242 -31.01 -4.97 -15.85
C ARG A 242 -32.34 -5.09 -16.59
N PRO A 243 -33.45 -5.22 -15.85
CA PRO A 243 -33.53 -5.48 -14.42
C PRO A 243 -33.15 -6.94 -14.10
N PRO A 244 -32.87 -7.29 -12.82
CA PRO A 244 -32.76 -8.68 -12.39
C PRO A 244 -33.99 -9.49 -12.80
N GLU A 245 -33.81 -10.82 -12.96
CA GLU A 245 -34.94 -11.72 -13.22
C GLU A 245 -36.02 -11.59 -12.14
N GLN A 246 -37.29 -11.69 -12.54
CA GLN A 246 -38.43 -11.45 -11.64
C GLN A 246 -38.36 -12.28 -10.34
N LYS A 247 -37.90 -13.53 -10.43
CA LYS A 247 -37.73 -14.45 -9.29
C LYS A 247 -36.73 -13.96 -8.23
N HIS A 248 -35.83 -13.04 -8.58
CA HIS A 248 -34.80 -12.52 -7.68
C HIS A 248 -35.15 -11.15 -7.08
N ARG A 249 -36.06 -10.37 -7.69
CA ARG A 249 -36.24 -8.95 -7.36
C ARG A 249 -36.62 -8.69 -5.90
N HIS A 250 -37.59 -9.43 -5.35
CA HIS A 250 -38.00 -9.29 -3.96
C HIS A 250 -36.89 -9.67 -2.98
N TYR A 251 -36.26 -10.82 -3.20
CA TYR A 251 -35.14 -11.30 -2.38
C TYR A 251 -33.95 -10.31 -2.40
N LEU A 252 -33.62 -9.73 -3.55
CA LEU A 252 -32.57 -8.73 -3.66
C LEU A 252 -32.93 -7.48 -2.83
N LEU A 253 -34.18 -7.02 -2.92
CA LEU A 253 -34.64 -5.83 -2.20
C LEU A 253 -34.61 -6.02 -0.67
N GLU A 254 -34.95 -7.21 -0.17
CA GLU A 254 -34.84 -7.56 1.26
C GLU A 254 -33.40 -7.48 1.79
N ARG A 255 -32.41 -7.62 0.90
CA ARG A 255 -30.99 -7.51 1.22
C ARG A 255 -30.43 -6.10 1.07
N ARG A 256 -31.26 -5.10 0.77
CA ARG A 256 -30.84 -3.69 0.65
C ARG A 256 -30.05 -3.22 1.87
N ASP A 257 -30.54 -3.54 3.07
CA ASP A 257 -29.92 -3.07 4.30
C ASP A 257 -28.58 -3.79 4.58
N SER A 258 -28.34 -4.96 3.95
CA SER A 258 -27.02 -5.64 3.97
C SER A 258 -26.00 -5.06 2.97
N LEU A 259 -26.44 -4.16 2.08
CA LEU A 259 -25.60 -3.43 1.12
C LEU A 259 -25.28 -2.01 1.57
N LEU A 260 -25.95 -1.52 2.63
CA LEU A 260 -25.50 -0.30 3.27
C LEU A 260 -24.02 -0.50 3.63
N PRO A 261 -23.17 0.51 3.45
CA PRO A 261 -21.95 0.57 4.24
C PRO A 261 -22.39 0.26 5.67
N MET A 262 -21.79 -0.75 6.33
CA MET A 262 -21.80 -0.70 7.79
C MET A 262 -21.33 0.71 8.09
N ASP A 263 -22.16 1.48 8.79
CA ASP A 263 -21.98 2.92 8.92
C ASP A 263 -20.49 3.25 9.03
N ASP A 264 -20.10 4.39 8.49
CA ASP A 264 -18.98 5.19 8.97
C ASP A 264 -19.15 5.55 10.48
N GLN A 265 -19.67 4.64 11.31
CA GLN A 265 -19.08 4.38 12.61
C GLN A 265 -17.59 4.19 12.35
N LYS A 266 -16.89 5.31 12.44
CA LYS A 266 -15.66 5.40 13.21
C LYS A 266 -15.89 4.65 14.52
N PHE A 267 -15.84 3.32 14.49
CA PHE A 267 -15.69 2.51 15.67
C PHE A 267 -14.45 3.08 16.34
N LYS A 268 -14.63 3.64 17.53
CA LYS A 268 -13.53 4.18 18.31
C LYS A 268 -12.69 2.99 18.80
N GLY A 269 -11.86 2.43 17.92
CA GLY A 269 -10.81 1.51 18.30
C GLY A 269 -10.81 0.17 17.55
N ALA A 270 -11.93 -0.52 17.37
CA ALA A 270 -11.93 -1.87 16.79
C ALA A 270 -11.94 -1.84 15.25
N PHE A 271 -11.02 -2.56 14.61
CA PHE A 271 -10.94 -2.65 13.15
C PHE A 271 -11.72 -3.86 12.63
N TYR A 272 -12.51 -3.71 11.56
CA TYR A 272 -13.24 -4.79 10.92
C TYR A 272 -12.28 -5.90 10.43
N THR A 273 -12.49 -7.14 10.91
CA THR A 273 -11.76 -8.34 10.46
C THR A 273 -12.52 -9.00 9.30
N PRO A 274 -11.96 -9.04 8.07
CA PRO A 274 -12.65 -9.65 6.94
C PRO A 274 -12.89 -11.15 7.14
N LEU A 275 -14.08 -11.64 6.76
CA LEU A 275 -14.49 -13.02 7.00
C LEU A 275 -13.54 -14.08 6.42
N HIS A 276 -12.94 -13.83 5.25
CA HIS A 276 -11.98 -14.77 4.66
C HIS A 276 -10.67 -14.85 5.45
N ILE A 277 -10.31 -13.80 6.22
CA ILE A 277 -9.19 -13.83 7.16
C ILE A 277 -9.61 -14.44 8.50
N VAL A 278 -10.86 -14.27 8.92
CA VAL A 278 -11.44 -15.01 10.06
C VAL A 278 -11.38 -16.51 9.80
N ASP A 279 -11.71 -16.96 8.59
CA ASP A 279 -11.58 -18.38 8.20
C ASP A 279 -10.14 -18.87 8.42
N LYS A 280 -9.12 -18.08 8.02
CA LYS A 280 -7.71 -18.41 8.27
C LYS A 280 -7.33 -18.46 9.75
N ALA A 281 -7.89 -17.56 10.58
CA ALA A 281 -7.67 -17.58 12.01
C ALA A 281 -8.24 -18.87 12.65
N TYR A 282 -9.43 -19.31 12.24
CA TYR A 282 -10.06 -20.53 12.74
C TYR A 282 -9.34 -21.79 12.25
N ASP A 283 -8.88 -21.82 10.99
CA ASP A 283 -8.00 -22.88 10.49
C ASP A 283 -6.73 -22.99 11.33
N GLN A 284 -6.10 -21.86 11.66
CA GLN A 284 -4.91 -21.81 12.49
C GLN A 284 -5.18 -22.27 13.93
N LEU A 285 -6.30 -21.87 14.54
CA LEU A 285 -6.72 -22.33 15.86
C LEU A 285 -6.95 -23.86 15.86
N ASN A 286 -7.61 -24.39 14.84
CA ASN A 286 -7.81 -25.84 14.69
C ASN A 286 -6.47 -26.59 14.57
N ALA A 287 -5.54 -26.07 13.77
CA ALA A 287 -4.21 -26.66 13.59
C ALA A 287 -3.38 -26.63 14.89
N THR A 288 -3.52 -25.57 15.68
CA THR A 288 -2.67 -25.32 16.86
C THR A 288 -3.23 -25.94 18.14
N LEU A 289 -4.55 -25.83 18.35
CA LEU A 289 -5.24 -26.26 19.59
C LEU A 289 -6.01 -27.59 19.42
N GLY A 290 -6.09 -28.10 18.19
CA GLY A 290 -6.79 -29.34 17.82
C GLY A 290 -8.26 -29.13 17.48
N ALA A 291 -8.84 -30.04 16.69
CA ALA A 291 -10.17 -29.90 16.10
C ALA A 291 -11.34 -29.68 17.09
N ASN A 292 -11.18 -30.03 18.36
CA ASN A 292 -12.20 -29.87 19.40
C ASN A 292 -11.91 -28.71 20.38
N TRP A 293 -11.09 -27.74 19.99
CA TRP A 293 -10.77 -26.62 20.86
C TRP A 293 -12.00 -25.81 21.29
N GLN A 294 -13.00 -25.62 20.41
CA GLN A 294 -14.22 -24.87 20.74
C GLN A 294 -15.06 -25.51 21.87
N GLU A 295 -14.92 -26.81 22.10
CA GLU A 295 -15.55 -27.51 23.24
C GLU A 295 -14.70 -27.44 24.50
N LYS A 296 -13.37 -27.51 24.32
CA LYS A 296 -12.38 -27.58 25.40
C LYS A 296 -12.14 -26.24 26.09
N TYR A 297 -12.19 -25.14 25.36
CA TYR A 297 -11.84 -23.82 25.87
C TYR A 297 -13.09 -23.00 26.21
N ILE A 298 -12.98 -22.18 27.25
CA ILE A 298 -13.78 -20.97 27.38
C ILE A 298 -13.11 -19.89 26.54
N VAL A 299 -13.87 -19.19 25.71
CA VAL A 299 -13.37 -18.16 24.80
C VAL A 299 -13.85 -16.81 25.27
N TRP A 300 -12.95 -15.84 25.37
CA TRP A 300 -13.30 -14.46 25.65
C TRP A 300 -12.66 -13.53 24.61
N ASP A 301 -13.51 -12.81 23.86
CA ASP A 301 -13.11 -11.62 23.12
C ASP A 301 -13.54 -10.39 23.92
N MET A 302 -12.57 -9.67 24.50
CA MET A 302 -12.85 -8.46 25.27
C MET A 302 -12.93 -7.17 24.44
N CYS A 303 -12.81 -7.25 23.12
CA CYS A 303 -12.88 -6.16 22.17
C CYS A 303 -13.60 -6.59 20.87
N ALA A 304 -14.71 -7.29 21.02
CA ALA A 304 -15.38 -8.01 19.92
C ALA A 304 -15.94 -7.08 18.83
N GLY A 305 -16.14 -5.79 19.13
CA GLY A 305 -16.90 -4.88 18.27
C GLY A 305 -18.27 -5.48 18.00
N VAL A 306 -18.62 -5.66 16.72
CA VAL A 306 -19.88 -6.32 16.30
C VAL A 306 -19.77 -7.84 16.10
N GLY A 307 -18.67 -8.47 16.53
CA GLY A 307 -18.52 -9.93 16.58
C GLY A 307 -18.04 -10.61 15.30
N ASN A 308 -17.38 -9.89 14.39
CA ASN A 308 -16.95 -10.46 13.10
C ASN A 308 -15.96 -11.63 13.26
N LEU A 309 -15.09 -11.59 14.27
CA LEU A 309 -14.12 -12.66 14.54
C LEU A 309 -14.83 -13.94 15.04
N GLU A 310 -15.95 -13.80 15.75
CA GLU A 310 -16.73 -14.88 16.33
C GLU A 310 -17.82 -15.40 15.38
N ALA A 311 -18.04 -14.74 14.24
CA ALA A 311 -19.12 -15.07 13.30
C ALA A 311 -19.06 -16.51 12.74
N LYS A 312 -17.92 -17.19 12.88
CA LYS A 312 -17.70 -18.58 12.44
C LYS A 312 -17.66 -19.58 13.60
N HIS A 313 -17.85 -19.13 14.84
CA HIS A 313 -17.81 -19.98 16.02
C HIS A 313 -19.03 -20.91 16.06
N SER A 314 -18.80 -22.20 16.30
CA SER A 314 -19.86 -23.21 16.32
C SER A 314 -20.37 -23.50 17.73
N ASN A 315 -19.52 -23.44 18.76
CA ASN A 315 -19.91 -23.67 20.16
C ASN A 315 -20.03 -22.38 20.97
N LEU A 316 -21.07 -21.60 20.69
CA LEU A 316 -21.26 -20.29 21.31
C LEU A 316 -21.47 -20.34 22.83
N ARG A 317 -21.84 -21.48 23.42
CA ARG A 317 -22.07 -21.63 24.86
C ARG A 317 -20.82 -21.41 25.72
N ASN A 318 -19.64 -21.53 25.12
CA ASN A 318 -18.37 -21.26 25.79
C ASN A 318 -17.82 -19.86 25.47
N VAL A 319 -18.56 -19.03 24.73
CA VAL A 319 -18.07 -17.75 24.20
C VAL A 319 -18.64 -16.59 25.01
N PHE A 320 -17.72 -15.74 25.46
CA PHE A 320 -17.98 -14.46 26.09
C PHE A 320 -17.50 -13.35 25.15
N MET A 321 -18.37 -12.40 24.85
CA MET A 321 -18.07 -11.29 23.93
C MET A 321 -18.34 -9.98 24.65
N SER A 322 -17.32 -9.11 24.72
CA SER A 322 -17.49 -7.78 25.27
C SER A 322 -16.83 -6.71 24.42
N THR A 323 -17.34 -5.50 24.53
CA THR A 323 -16.88 -4.34 23.77
C THR A 323 -17.15 -3.06 24.57
N LEU A 324 -16.44 -1.99 24.22
CA LEU A 324 -16.56 -0.69 24.87
C LEU A 324 -17.94 -0.06 24.63
N ASP A 325 -18.48 -0.20 23.41
CA ASP A 325 -19.67 0.52 22.98
C ASP A 325 -20.96 -0.31 23.17
N GLU A 326 -21.95 0.23 23.88
CA GLU A 326 -23.24 -0.45 24.12
C GLU A 326 -24.04 -0.68 22.81
N GLU A 327 -23.81 0.14 21.80
CA GLU A 327 -24.42 -0.01 20.48
C GLU A 327 -23.97 -1.33 19.81
N ASP A 328 -22.68 -1.65 19.88
CA ASP A 328 -22.13 -2.90 19.38
C ASP A 328 -22.73 -4.11 20.11
N VAL A 329 -22.90 -4.02 21.43
CA VAL A 329 -23.58 -5.05 22.24
C VAL A 329 -25.00 -5.30 21.74
N THR A 330 -25.73 -4.23 21.43
CA THR A 330 -27.08 -4.31 20.90
C THR A 330 -27.12 -4.97 19.51
N ILE A 331 -26.16 -4.63 18.65
CA ILE A 331 -26.00 -5.24 17.32
C ILE A 331 -25.70 -6.74 17.46
N MET A 332 -24.73 -7.11 18.29
CA MET A 332 -24.37 -8.51 18.52
C MET A 332 -25.56 -9.31 19.07
N ARG A 333 -26.26 -8.81 20.09
CA ARG A 333 -27.44 -9.48 20.67
C ARG A 333 -28.59 -9.66 19.67
N SER A 334 -28.69 -8.76 18.70
CA SER A 334 -29.71 -8.83 17.64
C SER A 334 -29.34 -9.81 16.52
N ASN A 335 -28.09 -10.25 16.44
CA ASN A 335 -27.62 -11.18 15.40
C ASN A 335 -27.84 -12.64 15.84
N PRO A 336 -28.69 -13.42 15.15
CA PRO A 336 -28.94 -14.82 15.50
C PRO A 336 -27.69 -15.71 15.46
N ALA A 337 -26.63 -15.29 14.75
CA ALA A 337 -25.36 -16.02 14.71
C ALA A 337 -24.66 -16.11 16.08
N PHE A 338 -25.04 -15.27 17.05
CA PHE A 338 -24.49 -15.29 18.41
C PHE A 338 -25.47 -15.82 19.45
N ALA A 339 -26.57 -16.46 19.02
CA ALA A 339 -27.58 -17.05 19.90
C ALA A 339 -27.00 -18.21 20.72
N GLY A 340 -26.39 -17.89 21.86
CA GLY A 340 -25.72 -18.84 22.74
C GLY A 340 -24.49 -18.27 23.43
N ALA A 341 -23.92 -17.17 22.92
CA ALA A 341 -22.82 -16.44 23.55
C ALA A 341 -23.34 -15.51 24.65
N GLU A 342 -22.51 -15.28 25.67
CA GLU A 342 -22.77 -14.28 26.70
C GLU A 342 -22.16 -12.94 26.25
N ILE A 343 -23.02 -11.93 26.04
CA ILE A 343 -22.64 -10.65 25.42
C ILE A 343 -22.90 -9.50 26.40
N PHE A 344 -21.89 -8.67 26.68
CA PHE A 344 -21.99 -7.58 27.65
C PHE A 344 -21.09 -6.38 27.30
N GLN A 345 -21.46 -5.17 27.75
CA GLN A 345 -20.62 -3.98 27.60
C GLN A 345 -19.53 -3.98 28.66
N TYR A 346 -18.29 -3.71 28.25
CA TYR A 346 -17.14 -3.69 29.16
C TYR A 346 -15.98 -2.87 28.61
N ASP A 347 -15.52 -1.88 29.38
CA ASP A 347 -14.28 -1.16 29.08
C ASP A 347 -13.08 -1.92 29.65
N TYR A 348 -12.53 -2.84 28.85
CA TYR A 348 -11.47 -3.74 29.30
C TYR A 348 -10.21 -3.06 29.85
N LEU A 349 -9.94 -1.78 29.59
CA LEU A 349 -8.72 -1.14 30.13
C LEU A 349 -9.00 -0.19 31.30
N ASN A 350 -10.28 0.05 31.62
CA ASN A 350 -10.69 0.99 32.66
C ASN A 350 -11.60 0.38 33.72
N ASP A 351 -12.56 -0.46 33.34
CA ASP A 351 -13.44 -1.15 34.28
C ASP A 351 -12.64 -2.14 35.13
N ASP A 352 -13.02 -2.29 36.40
CA ASP A 352 -12.45 -3.25 37.36
C ASP A 352 -10.93 -3.13 37.61
N VAL A 353 -10.30 -2.02 37.25
CA VAL A 353 -8.88 -1.77 37.54
C VAL A 353 -8.77 -0.87 38.77
N THR A 354 -8.20 -1.38 39.87
CA THR A 354 -7.99 -0.59 41.10
C THR A 354 -6.93 0.50 40.90
N ASP A 355 -6.83 1.43 41.86
CA ASP A 355 -5.77 2.45 41.89
C ASP A 355 -4.35 1.85 42.02
N PHE A 356 -4.26 0.57 42.39
CA PHE A 356 -3.01 -0.20 42.47
C PHE A 356 -2.80 -1.13 41.27
N GLY A 357 -3.69 -1.08 40.27
CA GLY A 357 -3.58 -1.88 39.05
C GLY A 357 -4.02 -3.34 39.21
N GLU A 358 -4.67 -3.69 40.32
CA GLU A 358 -5.26 -5.01 40.54
C GLU A 358 -6.60 -5.12 39.80
N ILE A 359 -7.03 -6.36 39.50
CA ILE A 359 -8.31 -6.61 38.85
C ILE A 359 -9.34 -7.02 39.91
N ASP A 360 -10.36 -6.20 40.09
CA ASP A 360 -11.46 -6.42 41.03
C ASP A 360 -12.82 -6.25 40.33
N TYR A 361 -13.46 -7.38 40.02
CA TYR A 361 -14.72 -7.44 39.28
C TYR A 361 -15.93 -6.87 40.05
N ASP A 362 -15.80 -6.63 41.35
CA ASP A 362 -16.88 -6.07 42.17
C ASP A 362 -17.00 -4.54 42.02
N LEU A 363 -15.99 -3.89 41.42
CA LEU A 363 -16.02 -2.45 41.15
C LEU A 363 -17.11 -2.07 40.13
N SER A 364 -17.16 -2.75 38.99
CA SER A 364 -18.18 -2.49 37.96
C SER A 364 -19.38 -3.42 38.03
N GLY A 365 -19.18 -4.66 38.50
CA GLY A 365 -20.22 -5.70 38.45
C GLY A 365 -20.55 -6.20 37.03
N LYS A 366 -19.85 -5.75 35.98
CA LYS A 366 -20.24 -5.98 34.58
C LYS A 366 -19.85 -7.36 34.03
N VAL A 367 -18.71 -7.91 34.48
CA VAL A 367 -18.24 -9.22 34.02
C VAL A 367 -19.20 -10.32 34.53
N PRO A 368 -19.74 -11.20 33.66
CA PRO A 368 -20.66 -12.25 34.07
C PRO A 368 -20.06 -13.22 35.09
N GLN A 369 -20.86 -13.65 36.09
CA GLN A 369 -20.41 -14.56 37.15
C GLN A 369 -19.80 -15.86 36.62
N ALA A 370 -20.34 -16.40 35.52
CA ALA A 370 -19.83 -17.60 34.89
C ALA A 370 -18.39 -17.42 34.37
N LEU A 371 -18.07 -16.26 33.78
CA LEU A 371 -16.72 -15.94 33.32
C LEU A 371 -15.76 -15.73 34.49
N ARG A 372 -16.18 -14.99 35.53
CA ARG A 372 -15.37 -14.81 36.75
C ARG A 372 -14.99 -16.15 37.37
N GLN A 373 -15.96 -17.06 37.47
CA GLN A 373 -15.74 -18.41 38.00
C GLN A 373 -14.79 -19.22 37.11
N ALA A 374 -14.96 -19.16 35.78
CA ALA A 374 -14.07 -19.85 34.85
C ALA A 374 -12.62 -19.37 34.95
N ILE A 375 -12.40 -18.05 35.08
CA ILE A 375 -11.07 -17.45 35.26
C ILE A 375 -10.45 -17.92 36.59
N ALA A 376 -11.21 -17.86 37.69
CA ALA A 376 -10.75 -18.33 39.00
C ALA A 376 -10.41 -19.82 39.00
N ASP A 377 -11.28 -20.66 38.44
CA ASP A 377 -11.09 -22.11 38.37
C ASP A 377 -9.88 -22.49 37.52
N ALA A 378 -9.67 -21.80 36.39
CA ALA A 378 -8.51 -22.00 35.53
C ALA A 378 -7.22 -21.57 36.24
N ARG A 379 -7.23 -20.42 36.93
CA ARG A 379 -6.08 -19.91 37.69
C ARG A 379 -5.69 -20.81 38.85
N GLU A 380 -6.65 -21.39 39.55
CA GLU A 380 -6.43 -22.34 40.64
C GLU A 380 -6.09 -23.76 40.15
N GLY A 381 -6.22 -24.03 38.85
CA GLY A 381 -5.98 -25.36 38.28
C GLY A 381 -6.98 -26.41 38.75
N LYS A 382 -8.24 -26.03 38.98
CA LYS A 382 -9.27 -26.95 39.47
C LYS A 382 -9.48 -28.10 38.49
N LYS A 383 -9.64 -29.31 39.03
CA LYS A 383 -9.89 -30.51 38.21
C LYS A 383 -11.18 -30.36 37.42
N GLY A 384 -11.08 -30.43 36.09
CA GLY A 384 -12.22 -30.27 35.18
C GLY A 384 -12.50 -28.83 34.74
N ALA A 385 -11.76 -27.85 35.25
CA ALA A 385 -11.81 -26.48 34.74
C ALA A 385 -11.38 -26.45 33.27
N LYS A 386 -12.14 -25.73 32.45
CA LYS A 386 -11.78 -25.49 31.06
C LYS A 386 -10.68 -24.42 31.00
N PRO A 387 -9.62 -24.60 30.20
CA PRO A 387 -8.66 -23.54 29.95
C PRO A 387 -9.32 -22.34 29.23
N ILE A 388 -8.74 -21.16 29.40
CA ILE A 388 -9.21 -19.93 28.75
C ILE A 388 -8.43 -19.69 27.45
N LEU A 389 -9.14 -19.35 26.38
CA LEU A 389 -8.61 -18.78 25.15
C LEU A 389 -9.05 -17.32 25.06
N VAL A 390 -8.10 -16.40 25.09
CA VAL A 390 -8.32 -15.01 24.73
C VAL A 390 -8.18 -14.90 23.21
N LEU A 391 -9.29 -14.66 22.50
CA LEU A 391 -9.33 -14.54 21.05
C LEU A 391 -9.72 -13.11 20.72
N ILE A 392 -8.80 -12.29 20.20
CA ILE A 392 -9.03 -10.84 20.12
C ILE A 392 -8.45 -10.18 18.87
N ASN A 393 -9.09 -9.08 18.46
CA ASN A 393 -8.55 -8.10 17.53
C ASN A 393 -8.57 -6.68 18.13
N PRO A 394 -7.63 -6.36 19.06
CA PRO A 394 -7.65 -5.09 19.78
C PRO A 394 -7.29 -3.87 18.92
N PRO A 395 -7.63 -2.65 19.39
CA PRO A 395 -7.26 -1.39 18.74
C PRO A 395 -5.75 -1.19 18.53
N TYR A 396 -5.36 -0.78 17.31
CA TYR A 396 -3.96 -0.54 16.93
C TYR A 396 -3.44 0.89 17.13
N ALA A 397 -4.16 1.77 17.82
CA ALA A 397 -3.77 3.17 17.99
C ALA A 397 -2.52 3.31 18.89
N GLU A 398 -1.63 4.22 18.51
CA GLU A 398 -0.39 4.55 19.23
C GLU A 398 -0.44 6.03 19.66
N ALA A 399 -0.11 6.30 20.91
CA ALA A 399 0.05 7.66 21.44
C ALA A 399 1.51 8.11 21.32
N THR A 400 2.01 8.37 20.11
CA THR A 400 3.34 9.00 19.93
C THR A 400 3.27 10.28 19.11
N GLY A 401 3.62 11.40 19.75
CA GLY A 401 3.80 12.73 19.15
C GLY A 401 5.09 12.85 18.34
N GLY A 402 5.26 12.01 17.32
CA GLY A 402 6.48 11.95 16.49
C GLY A 402 6.31 12.31 15.01
N GLY A 403 5.08 12.48 14.52
CA GLY A 403 4.79 12.97 13.17
C GLY A 403 4.46 14.45 13.22
N LEU A 404 5.01 15.24 12.27
CA LEU A 404 4.78 16.67 12.07
C LEU A 404 3.45 17.16 12.68
N ALA A 405 3.55 17.85 13.81
CA ALA A 405 2.46 18.60 14.38
C ALA A 405 2.06 19.66 13.34
N VAL A 406 0.91 19.46 12.69
CA VAL A 406 0.19 20.57 12.08
C VAL A 406 -0.62 21.17 13.22
N PRO A 407 -0.30 22.37 13.72
CA PRO A 407 -1.14 23.03 14.70
C PRO A 407 -2.41 23.45 13.94
N MET A 408 -3.46 22.65 14.03
CA MET A 408 -4.80 23.17 13.79
C MET A 408 -5.14 24.03 15.00
N ALA A 409 -5.32 25.33 14.76
CA ALA A 409 -5.76 26.26 15.78
C ALA A 409 -7.02 25.70 16.48
N GLY A 410 -6.90 25.42 17.79
CA GLY A 410 -8.04 25.05 18.64
C GLY A 410 -8.24 23.58 19.00
N GLY A 411 -7.30 22.67 18.68
CA GLY A 411 -7.38 21.26 19.12
C GLY A 411 -6.31 20.93 20.17
N GLU A 412 -6.72 20.56 21.38
CA GLU A 412 -5.84 19.92 22.35
C GLU A 412 -5.09 18.75 21.71
N ASN A 413 -3.82 18.59 22.06
CA ASN A 413 -2.95 17.52 21.57
C ASN A 413 -3.65 16.15 21.62
N LYS A 414 -3.40 15.25 20.65
CA LYS A 414 -3.77 13.82 20.72
C LYS A 414 -3.02 13.03 21.83
N LEU A 415 -2.61 13.71 22.91
CA LEU A 415 -2.12 13.14 24.15
C LEU A 415 -3.32 12.58 24.92
N GLY A 416 -3.71 11.33 24.70
CA GLY A 416 -4.79 10.76 25.52
C GLY A 416 -5.34 9.39 25.13
N VAL A 417 -5.15 8.92 23.89
CA VAL A 417 -5.80 7.67 23.44
C VAL A 417 -5.29 6.43 24.21
N ALA A 418 -4.05 6.43 24.68
CA ALA A 418 -3.47 5.32 25.45
C ALA A 418 -3.46 5.55 26.98
N ASN A 419 -4.07 6.62 27.49
CA ASN A 419 -4.04 6.97 28.92
C ASN A 419 -5.20 6.33 29.69
N THR A 420 -5.25 5.00 29.71
CA THR A 420 -6.28 4.21 30.42
C THR A 420 -5.96 4.07 31.91
N GLN A 421 -6.90 3.59 32.71
CA GLN A 421 -6.63 3.27 34.11
C GLN A 421 -5.50 2.24 34.23
N PHE A 422 -5.56 1.15 33.45
CA PHE A 422 -4.51 0.13 33.44
C PHE A 422 -3.14 0.68 33.01
N ALA A 423 -3.10 1.59 32.03
CA ALA A 423 -1.88 2.28 31.64
C ALA A 423 -1.24 3.05 32.79
N ARG A 424 -2.06 3.73 33.61
CA ARG A 424 -1.59 4.57 34.71
C ARG A 424 -1.11 3.76 35.91
N THR A 425 -1.74 2.63 36.20
CA THR A 425 -1.54 1.89 37.46
C THR A 425 -0.71 0.61 37.30
N ALA A 426 -0.78 -0.09 36.17
CA ALA A 426 -0.16 -1.41 35.99
C ALA A 426 0.92 -1.46 34.90
N MET A 427 0.99 -0.48 33.99
CA MET A 427 1.89 -0.56 32.83
C MET A 427 3.32 -0.03 33.07
N ALA A 428 3.63 0.50 34.25
CA ALA A 428 4.93 1.14 34.54
C ALA A 428 6.15 0.25 34.23
N GLN A 429 6.05 -1.06 34.52
CA GLN A 429 7.11 -2.04 34.26
C GLN A 429 7.29 -2.43 32.78
N TYR A 430 6.33 -2.08 31.92
CA TYR A 430 6.35 -2.42 30.49
C TYR A 430 6.92 -1.29 29.62
N GLY A 431 7.36 -0.19 30.23
CA GLY A 431 8.06 0.90 29.57
C GLY A 431 7.24 1.56 28.45
N LYS A 432 7.81 1.69 27.25
CA LYS A 432 7.14 2.36 26.12
C LYS A 432 5.90 1.64 25.60
N ALA A 433 5.67 0.38 25.98
CA ALA A 433 4.46 -0.34 25.66
C ALA A 433 3.18 0.33 26.20
N THR A 434 3.30 1.13 27.28
CA THR A 434 2.22 1.97 27.82
C THR A 434 1.55 2.82 26.75
N ASN A 435 2.26 3.23 25.69
CA ASN A 435 1.70 4.11 24.66
C ASN A 435 0.89 3.37 23.57
N GLU A 436 0.77 2.04 23.66
CA GLU A 436 0.15 1.18 22.66
C GLU A 436 -1.06 0.45 23.24
N LEU A 437 -2.26 0.73 22.76
CA LEU A 437 -3.49 0.13 23.32
C LEU A 437 -3.46 -1.40 23.27
N PHE A 438 -3.17 -2.01 22.11
CA PHE A 438 -3.13 -3.47 22.02
C PHE A 438 -2.11 -4.11 22.98
N MET A 439 -1.03 -3.42 23.35
CA MET A 439 -0.06 -3.95 24.32
C MET A 439 -0.59 -3.88 25.76
N GLN A 440 -1.44 -2.90 26.08
CA GLN A 440 -2.16 -2.86 27.34
C GLN A 440 -3.14 -4.03 27.46
N PHE A 441 -3.82 -4.40 26.36
CA PHE A 441 -4.65 -5.61 26.32
C PHE A 441 -3.82 -6.87 26.62
N ILE A 442 -2.66 -7.03 25.97
CA ILE A 442 -1.76 -8.17 26.22
C ILE A 442 -1.32 -8.20 27.69
N ALA A 443 -0.90 -7.06 28.24
CA ALA A 443 -0.41 -6.98 29.61
C ALA A 443 -1.52 -7.23 30.66
N ARG A 444 -2.73 -6.71 30.47
CA ARG A 444 -3.88 -6.98 31.35
C ARG A 444 -4.28 -8.45 31.28
N ALA A 445 -4.39 -9.02 30.08
CA ALA A 445 -4.71 -10.43 29.92
C ALA A 445 -3.65 -11.33 30.57
N TYR A 446 -2.36 -10.96 30.48
CA TYR A 446 -1.27 -11.68 31.13
C TYR A 446 -1.37 -11.66 32.66
N GLN A 447 -1.77 -10.52 33.24
CA GLN A 447 -1.96 -10.38 34.69
C GLN A 447 -3.24 -11.08 35.17
N GLU A 448 -4.34 -10.93 34.44
CA GLU A 448 -5.68 -11.41 34.79
C GLU A 448 -5.80 -12.93 34.58
N MET A 449 -5.24 -13.45 33.49
CA MET A 449 -5.34 -14.84 33.05
C MET A 449 -3.96 -15.40 32.68
N PRO A 450 -3.07 -15.60 33.66
CA PRO A 450 -1.66 -15.96 33.42
C PRO A 450 -1.46 -17.35 32.80
N THR A 451 -2.49 -18.18 32.72
CA THR A 451 -2.44 -19.54 32.13
C THR A 451 -3.27 -19.68 30.86
N ALA A 452 -3.72 -18.58 30.27
CA ALA A 452 -4.52 -18.58 29.05
C ALA A 452 -3.70 -18.93 27.80
N LYS A 453 -4.41 -19.31 26.74
CA LYS A 453 -3.90 -19.15 25.37
C LYS A 453 -4.32 -17.78 24.87
N LEU A 454 -3.42 -17.04 24.25
CA LEU A 454 -3.69 -15.74 23.66
C LEU A 454 -3.57 -15.84 22.13
N ALA A 455 -4.70 -15.76 21.44
CA ALA A 455 -4.78 -15.69 19.99
C ALA A 455 -5.18 -14.25 19.58
N ILE A 456 -4.24 -13.52 18.99
CA ILE A 456 -4.36 -12.06 18.83
C ILE A 456 -4.01 -11.60 17.42
N PHE A 457 -4.89 -10.80 16.82
CA PHE A 457 -4.55 -9.90 15.72
C PHE A 457 -3.83 -8.65 16.26
N SER A 458 -2.60 -8.38 15.81
CA SER A 458 -1.82 -7.22 16.31
C SER A 458 -0.72 -6.77 15.35
N LYS A 459 -0.17 -5.57 15.60
CA LYS A 459 1.12 -5.16 15.03
C LYS A 459 2.23 -5.99 15.67
N VAL A 460 3.23 -6.39 14.88
CA VAL A 460 4.38 -7.20 15.36
C VAL A 460 5.44 -6.42 16.17
N LYS A 461 5.18 -5.14 16.51
CA LYS A 461 6.19 -4.25 17.11
C LYS A 461 6.72 -4.75 18.46
N TYR A 462 5.90 -5.45 19.25
CA TYR A 462 6.29 -6.02 20.54
C TYR A 462 7.38 -7.09 20.43
N ILE A 463 7.54 -7.69 19.25
CA ILE A 463 8.62 -8.61 18.91
C ILE A 463 9.85 -7.84 18.43
N CYS A 464 9.69 -6.97 17.44
CA CYS A 464 10.82 -6.44 16.65
C CYS A 464 11.37 -5.09 17.10
N THR A 465 10.63 -4.29 17.87
CA THR A 465 11.02 -2.89 18.10
C THR A 465 11.99 -2.80 19.27
N PRO A 466 13.22 -2.26 19.09
CA PRO A 466 14.22 -2.21 20.15
C PRO A 466 13.77 -1.43 21.39
N THR A 467 12.95 -0.39 21.21
CA THR A 467 12.48 0.44 22.33
C THR A 467 11.36 -0.21 23.16
N LEU A 468 10.96 -1.44 22.85
CA LEU A 468 10.00 -2.26 23.60
C LEU A 468 10.68 -3.42 24.34
N ASN A 469 11.99 -3.32 24.58
CA ASN A 469 12.79 -4.30 25.34
C ASN A 469 12.27 -4.52 26.77
N GLU A 470 11.84 -3.45 27.46
CA GLU A 470 11.25 -3.56 28.80
C GLU A 470 10.00 -4.45 28.81
N PHE A 471 9.13 -4.31 27.81
CA PHE A 471 7.97 -5.20 27.67
C PHE A 471 8.38 -6.67 27.52
N ARG A 472 9.39 -6.97 26.69
CA ARG A 472 9.88 -8.35 26.48
C ARG A 472 10.63 -8.93 27.68
N ASN A 473 11.13 -8.10 28.59
CA ASN A 473 11.73 -8.56 29.84
C ASN A 473 10.67 -9.10 30.81
N VAL A 474 9.47 -8.48 30.80
CA VAL A 474 8.34 -8.83 31.67
C VAL A 474 7.45 -9.90 31.03
N TRP A 475 6.97 -9.66 29.80
CA TRP A 475 6.07 -10.57 29.12
C TRP A 475 6.81 -11.76 28.51
N ARG A 476 6.48 -12.96 28.99
CA ARG A 476 7.05 -14.23 28.55
C ARG A 476 5.91 -15.18 28.19
N ALA A 477 6.04 -15.84 27.05
CA ALA A 477 5.03 -16.73 26.53
C ALA A 477 5.64 -17.65 25.48
N ASP A 478 5.12 -18.86 25.35
CA ASP A 478 5.57 -19.79 24.29
C ASP A 478 4.78 -19.52 23.01
N PHE A 479 5.48 -19.32 21.89
CA PHE A 479 4.83 -19.15 20.59
C PHE A 479 4.32 -20.49 20.08
N LEU A 480 3.03 -20.58 19.74
CA LEU A 480 2.39 -21.81 19.31
C LEU A 480 2.14 -21.88 17.80
N GLY A 481 2.05 -20.73 17.12
CA GLY A 481 1.82 -20.66 15.69
C GLY A 481 1.05 -19.41 15.26
N GLY A 482 0.89 -19.23 13.95
CA GLY A 482 0.19 -18.08 13.41
C GLY A 482 0.58 -17.69 11.99
N PHE A 483 0.01 -16.59 11.52
CA PHE A 483 0.32 -16.01 10.22
C PHE A 483 0.40 -14.48 10.28
N ALA A 484 1.05 -13.88 9.30
CA ALA A 484 1.05 -12.45 9.05
C ALA A 484 0.30 -12.13 7.75
N VAL A 485 -0.49 -11.07 7.75
CA VAL A 485 -1.26 -10.58 6.59
C VAL A 485 -1.03 -9.09 6.43
N HIS A 486 -1.19 -8.58 5.22
CA HIS A 486 -1.02 -7.17 4.93
C HIS A 486 -2.05 -6.32 5.69
N SER A 487 -1.61 -5.24 6.34
CA SER A 487 -2.49 -4.28 7.05
C SER A 487 -3.69 -3.77 6.25
N ARG A 488 -3.55 -3.61 4.93
CA ARG A 488 -4.59 -3.10 4.02
C ARG A 488 -5.69 -4.13 3.72
N THR A 489 -5.60 -5.31 4.31
CA THR A 489 -6.70 -6.27 4.33
C THR A 489 -7.79 -5.82 5.31
N PHE A 490 -7.43 -5.11 6.38
CA PHE A 490 -8.37 -4.58 7.36
C PHE A 490 -8.88 -3.22 6.88
N GLU A 491 -10.19 -3.04 6.93
CA GLU A 491 -10.85 -1.81 6.52
C GLU A 491 -10.39 -0.62 7.37
N GLY A 492 -10.27 0.57 6.76
CA GLY A 492 -9.79 1.78 7.43
C GLY A 492 -8.27 1.89 7.62
N LEU A 493 -7.49 0.82 7.44
CA LEU A 493 -6.02 0.87 7.54
C LEU A 493 -5.34 1.23 6.20
N LYS A 494 -4.81 2.45 6.11
CA LYS A 494 -4.04 2.93 4.94
C LYS A 494 -2.55 2.55 4.96
N GLY A 495 -2.04 2.18 6.12
CA GLY A 495 -0.62 1.87 6.34
C GLY A 495 -0.15 0.64 5.56
N ASN A 496 1.18 0.47 5.46
CA ASN A 496 1.82 -0.60 4.70
C ASN A 496 2.75 -1.43 5.59
N PHE A 497 2.18 -2.30 6.42
CA PHE A 497 2.90 -3.07 7.45
C PHE A 497 2.21 -4.41 7.70
N PRO A 498 2.82 -5.35 8.45
CA PRO A 498 2.21 -6.64 8.75
C PRO A 498 1.28 -6.50 9.97
N ILE A 499 0.09 -7.10 9.86
CA ILE A 499 -0.74 -7.47 10.99
C ILE A 499 -0.62 -8.98 11.16
N SER A 500 -0.28 -9.45 12.35
CA SER A 500 -0.15 -10.87 12.66
C SER A 500 -1.38 -11.39 13.39
N PHE A 501 -1.83 -12.60 13.07
CA PHE A 501 -2.62 -13.44 13.95
C PHE A 501 -1.69 -14.48 14.60
N PHE A 502 -1.29 -14.24 15.84
CA PHE A 502 -0.37 -15.11 16.57
C PHE A 502 -1.03 -15.74 17.78
N ILE A 503 -0.70 -17.00 18.04
CA ILE A 503 -1.18 -17.78 19.17
C ILE A 503 -0.01 -18.00 20.13
N TRP A 504 -0.21 -17.62 21.38
CA TRP A 504 0.76 -17.68 22.46
C TRP A 504 0.21 -18.49 23.64
N ASP A 505 1.09 -19.20 24.33
CA ASP A 505 0.83 -19.81 25.63
C ASP A 505 1.35 -18.90 26.74
N THR A 506 0.46 -18.25 27.49
CA THR A 506 0.88 -17.33 28.55
C THR A 506 1.36 -18.04 29.82
N ALA A 507 1.05 -19.33 29.97
CA ALA A 507 1.64 -20.16 31.03
C ALA A 507 3.14 -20.41 30.80
N GLY A 508 3.60 -20.25 29.55
CA GLY A 508 4.99 -20.38 29.17
C GLY A 508 5.86 -19.28 29.78
N SER A 509 7.16 -19.56 29.91
CA SER A 509 8.14 -18.60 30.44
C SER A 509 9.26 -18.29 29.45
N THR A 510 9.08 -18.67 28.18
CA THR A 510 10.08 -18.45 27.13
C THR A 510 10.17 -16.97 26.76
N PRO A 511 11.38 -16.37 26.78
CA PRO A 511 11.58 -15.05 26.21
C PRO A 511 11.50 -15.08 24.68
N ILE A 512 10.97 -14.02 24.10
CA ILE A 512 10.77 -13.92 22.66
C ILE A 512 12.09 -13.63 21.97
N ASN A 513 12.63 -14.63 21.28
CA ASN A 513 13.86 -14.50 20.49
C ASN A 513 13.55 -14.22 19.02
N HIS A 514 12.65 -15.00 18.44
CA HIS A 514 12.16 -14.84 17.08
C HIS A 514 10.81 -15.54 16.94
N VAL A 515 10.04 -15.14 15.93
CA VAL A 515 8.75 -15.72 15.57
C VAL A 515 8.75 -15.96 14.07
N THR A 516 8.57 -17.22 13.66
CA THR A 516 8.41 -17.58 12.24
C THR A 516 6.95 -17.88 11.98
N SER A 517 6.39 -17.26 10.94
CA SER A 517 4.99 -17.43 10.58
C SER A 517 4.81 -17.44 9.06
N VAL A 518 3.73 -18.05 8.61
CA VAL A 518 3.28 -17.95 7.21
C VAL A 518 2.91 -16.50 6.89
N ALA A 519 3.25 -16.03 5.70
CA ALA A 519 2.79 -14.74 5.17
C ALA A 519 1.65 -14.96 4.18
N LEU A 520 0.56 -14.21 4.36
CA LEU A 520 -0.62 -14.22 3.50
C LEU A 520 -0.73 -12.91 2.70
N ASP A 521 -1.20 -13.01 1.46
CA ASP A 521 -1.67 -11.86 0.70
C ASP A 521 -3.04 -11.34 1.23
N LYS A 522 -3.59 -10.32 0.56
CA LYS A 522 -4.87 -9.72 0.96
C LYS A 522 -6.08 -10.66 0.79
N ALA A 523 -5.99 -11.62 -0.12
CA ALA A 523 -7.03 -12.61 -0.36
C ALA A 523 -6.91 -13.81 0.59
N GLY A 524 -5.88 -13.84 1.45
CA GLY A 524 -5.62 -14.92 2.40
C GLY A 524 -4.84 -16.10 1.79
N ASN A 525 -4.24 -15.94 0.61
CA ASN A 525 -3.38 -16.97 0.03
C ASN A 525 -1.98 -16.88 0.60
N GLN A 526 -1.35 -18.03 0.82
CA GLN A 526 0.03 -18.09 1.27
C GLN A 526 1.00 -17.61 0.19
N ILE A 527 1.87 -16.66 0.54
CA ILE A 527 2.89 -16.09 -0.34
C ILE A 527 4.33 -16.37 0.11
N GLY A 528 4.51 -16.95 1.29
CA GLY A 528 5.83 -17.32 1.80
C GLY A 528 5.83 -17.46 3.32
N GLU A 529 7.02 -17.39 3.90
CA GLU A 529 7.24 -17.37 5.35
C GLU A 529 8.03 -16.11 5.72
N LYS A 530 7.82 -15.65 6.95
CA LYS A 530 8.55 -14.51 7.51
C LYS A 530 8.97 -14.83 8.95
N THR A 531 10.25 -14.60 9.22
CA THR A 531 10.80 -14.57 10.57
C THR A 531 10.89 -13.13 11.06
N PHE A 532 10.21 -12.86 12.18
CA PHE A 532 10.28 -11.63 12.96
C PHE A 532 11.28 -11.84 14.10
N LEU A 533 12.24 -10.92 14.23
CA LEU A 533 13.37 -11.10 15.15
C LEU A 533 13.28 -10.15 16.33
N ASN A 534 13.69 -10.63 17.50
CA ASN A 534 14.03 -9.75 18.62
C ASN A 534 15.44 -9.17 18.40
N TYR A 535 15.54 -7.85 18.58
CA TYR A 535 16.77 -7.08 18.40
C TYR A 535 17.40 -6.63 19.73
N ASP A 536 16.90 -7.11 20.87
CA ASP A 536 17.49 -6.84 22.18
C ASP A 536 18.95 -7.29 22.23
N GLY A 537 19.81 -6.40 22.75
CA GLY A 537 21.25 -6.62 22.83
C GLY A 537 21.99 -6.57 21.48
N ARG A 538 21.31 -6.41 20.35
CA ARG A 538 21.96 -6.28 19.03
C ARG A 538 22.47 -4.86 18.81
N LYS A 539 23.60 -4.76 18.11
CA LYS A 539 24.18 -3.46 17.72
C LYS A 539 23.43 -2.89 16.53
N LEU A 540 22.64 -1.84 16.76
CA LEU A 540 21.85 -1.19 15.71
C LEU A 540 22.70 -0.26 14.86
N LEU A 541 22.35 -0.11 13.58
CA LEU A 541 23.04 0.78 12.64
C LEU A 541 22.95 2.25 13.07
N THR A 542 21.85 2.66 13.69
CA THR A 542 21.64 4.04 14.18
C THR A 542 22.67 4.50 15.22
N ASP A 543 23.33 3.55 15.89
CA ASP A 543 24.34 3.77 16.92
C ASP A 543 25.77 3.56 16.39
N TRP A 544 25.94 3.26 15.10
CA TRP A 544 27.24 2.94 14.51
C TRP A 544 28.13 4.17 14.29
N VAL A 545 27.52 5.31 13.99
CA VAL A 545 28.22 6.55 13.69
C VAL A 545 28.17 7.49 14.89
N VAL A 546 29.34 7.93 15.33
CA VAL A 546 29.46 8.94 16.40
C VAL A 546 28.92 10.27 15.88
N ARG A 547 27.90 10.79 16.56
CA ARG A 547 27.23 12.05 16.18
C ARG A 547 28.02 13.24 16.71
N GLN A 548 28.60 14.02 15.82
CA GLN A 548 29.31 15.24 16.21
C GLN A 548 28.33 16.31 16.74
N PRO A 549 28.74 17.08 17.76
CA PRO A 549 27.93 18.15 18.30
C PRO A 549 27.84 19.32 17.31
N SER A 550 26.76 20.10 17.39
CA SER A 550 26.65 21.35 16.65
C SER A 550 27.56 22.44 17.24
N ASN A 551 28.10 23.31 16.40
CA ASN A 551 28.84 24.51 16.79
C ASN A 551 27.93 25.76 16.74
N LYS A 552 28.52 26.96 16.85
CA LYS A 552 27.77 28.23 16.81
C LYS A 552 27.55 28.78 15.40
N GLN A 553 28.15 28.20 14.36
CA GLN A 553 28.00 28.66 12.98
C GLN A 553 26.55 28.51 12.54
N GLU A 554 25.96 29.60 12.04
CA GLU A 554 24.60 29.60 11.51
C GLU A 554 24.58 29.09 10.08
N VAL A 555 23.55 28.30 9.78
CA VAL A 555 23.29 27.73 8.46
C VAL A 555 21.80 27.73 8.16
N ILE A 556 21.47 27.69 6.87
CA ILE A 556 20.09 27.62 6.42
C ILE A 556 19.51 26.20 6.65
N PRO A 557 18.44 26.03 7.41
CA PRO A 557 17.80 24.73 7.54
C PRO A 557 17.04 24.37 6.26
N LEU A 558 17.21 23.15 5.77
CA LEU A 558 16.63 22.67 4.52
C LEU A 558 15.50 21.65 4.78
N LYS A 559 14.54 21.59 3.84
CA LYS A 559 13.54 20.51 3.72
C LYS A 559 13.62 19.73 2.40
N GLY A 560 14.59 20.09 1.55
CA GLY A 560 14.90 19.49 0.25
C GLY A 560 16.21 20.07 -0.27
N ALA A 561 16.62 19.70 -1.49
CA ALA A 561 17.96 20.05 -2.00
C ALA A 561 18.28 21.56 -1.98
N ILE A 562 17.32 22.39 -2.38
CA ILE A 562 17.43 23.84 -2.53
C ILE A 562 16.27 24.58 -1.87
N THR A 563 15.53 23.89 -1.00
CA THR A 563 14.30 24.42 -0.40
C THR A 563 14.49 24.65 1.09
N PRO A 564 14.46 25.92 1.54
CA PRO A 564 14.54 26.25 2.95
C PRO A 564 13.35 25.70 3.75
N ALA A 565 13.56 25.48 5.04
CA ALA A 565 12.50 25.09 5.96
C ALA A 565 11.43 26.18 6.07
N THR A 566 10.16 25.76 6.05
CA THR A 566 9.01 26.66 6.18
C THR A 566 8.38 26.65 7.56
N SER A 567 8.72 25.69 8.43
CA SER A 567 8.22 25.64 9.81
C SER A 567 9.06 26.53 10.71
N SER A 568 8.41 27.30 11.57
CA SER A 568 9.03 28.01 12.70
C SER A 568 8.91 27.24 14.01
N ALA A 569 7.95 26.31 14.13
CA ALA A 569 7.76 25.48 15.31
C ALA A 569 8.72 24.27 15.29
N ASP A 570 9.42 24.08 16.41
CA ASP A 570 10.42 23.02 16.65
C ASP A 570 11.53 22.90 15.59
N LEU A 571 11.84 24.02 14.92
CA LEU A 571 12.85 24.05 13.87
C LEU A 571 14.23 23.64 14.41
N ARG A 572 14.85 22.65 13.77
CA ARG A 572 16.23 22.20 14.00
C ARG A 572 17.12 22.52 12.79
N GLY A 573 18.41 22.22 12.89
CA GLY A 573 19.35 22.34 11.76
C GLY A 573 19.75 23.77 11.39
N THR A 574 19.59 24.73 12.30
CA THR A 574 20.03 26.13 12.13
C THR A 574 21.50 26.36 12.50
N ARG A 575 22.15 25.31 13.03
CA ARG A 575 23.55 25.32 13.48
C ARG A 575 24.33 24.22 12.77
N TRP A 576 25.60 24.50 12.47
CA TRP A 576 26.49 23.56 11.77
C TRP A 576 27.35 22.73 12.73
N SER A 577 28.39 22.09 12.22
CA SER A 577 29.41 21.40 13.01
C SER A 577 30.79 21.60 12.39
N GLU A 578 31.84 21.43 13.20
CA GLU A 578 33.22 21.68 12.77
C GLU A 578 33.66 20.67 11.70
N GLY A 579 34.22 21.15 10.59
CA GLY A 579 34.66 20.29 9.49
C GLY A 579 33.53 19.53 8.75
N ALA A 580 32.26 19.83 9.03
CA ALA A 580 31.14 19.18 8.37
C ALA A 580 30.98 19.64 6.92
N ILE A 581 30.76 18.68 6.03
CA ILE A 581 30.58 18.86 4.58
C ILE A 581 29.14 18.58 4.13
N ALA A 582 28.34 17.92 4.97
CA ALA A 582 26.92 17.66 4.72
C ALA A 582 26.19 17.26 6.01
N TRP A 583 24.87 17.15 5.90
CA TRP A 583 24.00 16.51 6.88
C TRP A 583 23.39 15.25 6.27
N LEU A 584 23.63 14.09 6.89
CA LEU A 584 22.90 12.86 6.56
C LEU A 584 21.69 12.74 7.49
N ASN A 585 20.49 12.88 6.93
CA ASN A 585 19.29 12.48 7.64
C ASN A 585 19.14 10.95 7.55
N CYS A 586 18.85 10.33 8.69
CA CYS A 586 18.73 8.89 8.82
C CYS A 586 17.78 8.55 9.99
N ALA A 587 16.63 9.23 10.06
CA ALA A 587 15.70 9.06 11.17
C ALA A 587 15.05 7.66 11.17
N GLY A 588 14.93 7.04 12.34
CA GLY A 588 14.50 5.65 12.48
C GLY A 588 15.56 4.65 12.03
N ASN A 589 15.45 3.40 12.50
CA ASN A 589 16.39 2.32 12.19
C ASN A 589 15.71 1.15 11.45
N ASP A 590 14.49 1.37 10.96
CA ASP A 590 13.65 0.35 10.31
C ASP A 590 13.24 0.74 8.89
N PHE A 591 12.68 -0.23 8.16
CA PHE A 591 12.19 -0.01 6.80
C PHE A 591 11.00 0.94 6.72
N GLN A 592 10.17 1.03 7.76
CA GLN A 592 9.09 2.02 7.83
C GLN A 592 9.61 3.43 7.52
N ASN A 593 10.79 3.77 8.06
CA ASN A 593 11.36 5.11 7.94
C ASN A 593 12.49 5.20 6.90
N ALA A 594 13.12 4.08 6.52
CA ALA A 594 14.34 4.06 5.72
C ALA A 594 14.28 4.90 4.44
N VAL A 595 13.32 4.64 3.54
CA VAL A 595 13.27 5.33 2.24
C VAL A 595 12.91 6.81 2.39
N ALA A 596 11.92 7.13 3.24
CA ALA A 596 11.44 8.50 3.39
C ALA A 596 12.36 9.40 4.23
N LYS A 597 13.24 8.82 5.05
CA LYS A 597 14.07 9.55 6.04
C LYS A 597 15.57 9.33 5.86
N THR A 598 16.00 8.77 4.72
CA THR A 598 17.43 8.69 4.36
C THR A 598 17.72 9.60 3.18
N PHE A 599 18.41 10.71 3.43
CA PHE A 599 18.82 11.67 2.41
C PHE A 599 19.96 12.55 2.90
N LEU A 600 20.76 13.06 1.96
CA LEU A 600 21.95 13.88 2.23
C LEU A 600 21.71 15.33 1.81
N LEU A 601 22.14 16.32 2.61
CA LEU A 601 21.91 17.75 2.36
C LEU A 601 23.21 18.56 2.52
N SER A 602 23.35 19.64 1.73
CA SER A 602 24.48 20.58 1.86
C SER A 602 24.42 21.48 3.09
N SER A 603 23.36 21.39 3.89
CA SER A 603 23.13 22.19 5.10
C SER A 603 22.24 21.42 6.09
N GLY A 604 22.00 21.97 7.27
CA GLY A 604 21.24 21.30 8.33
C GLY A 604 19.80 20.97 7.92
N TYR A 605 19.24 19.87 8.45
CA TYR A 605 17.84 19.49 8.23
C TYR A 605 16.92 20.08 9.29
N SER A 606 15.71 20.47 8.88
CA SER A 606 14.70 21.08 9.75
C SER A 606 14.25 20.22 10.95
N SER A 607 14.62 18.93 11.00
CA SER A 607 14.34 18.02 12.11
C SER A 607 15.61 17.33 12.62
N ALA A 608 15.54 16.79 13.84
CA ALA A 608 16.62 16.03 14.46
C ALA A 608 16.72 14.60 13.87
N ARG A 609 17.63 13.79 14.44
CA ARG A 609 17.82 12.34 14.19
C ARG A 609 18.70 11.95 12.98
N GLY A 610 19.34 12.90 12.32
CA GLY A 610 20.50 12.67 11.45
C GLY A 610 21.85 12.90 12.16
N PHE A 611 22.92 13.05 11.38
CA PHE A 611 24.24 13.46 11.86
C PHE A 611 25.02 14.25 10.80
N PHE A 612 26.00 15.03 11.27
CA PHE A 612 26.93 15.76 10.40
C PHE A 612 27.94 14.82 9.75
N VAL A 613 28.08 14.93 8.44
CA VAL A 613 29.08 14.20 7.66
C VAL A 613 30.36 15.03 7.62
N THR A 614 31.48 14.40 7.94
CA THR A 614 32.84 14.94 7.93
C THR A 614 33.74 14.05 7.09
N PRO A 615 34.97 14.49 6.76
CA PRO A 615 35.92 13.63 6.06
C PRO A 615 36.16 12.28 6.78
N ASP A 616 36.19 12.28 8.11
CA ASP A 616 36.50 11.09 8.91
C ASP A 616 35.38 10.04 8.91
N ASN A 617 34.12 10.49 8.84
CA ASN A 617 32.95 9.59 8.91
C ASN A 617 32.23 9.41 7.55
N LEU A 618 32.73 10.02 6.46
CA LEU A 618 32.09 9.97 5.14
C LEU A 618 31.89 8.53 4.64
N TRP A 619 32.87 7.65 4.84
CA TRP A 619 32.73 6.24 4.46
C TRP A 619 31.60 5.54 5.23
N GLN A 620 31.39 5.86 6.52
CA GLN A 620 30.27 5.33 7.29
C GLN A 620 28.95 5.92 6.81
N ALA A 621 28.92 7.23 6.52
CA ALA A 621 27.75 7.90 5.98
C ALA A 621 27.31 7.27 4.65
N ALA A 622 28.26 6.99 3.76
CA ALA A 622 28.02 6.30 2.50
C ALA A 622 27.43 4.90 2.70
N VAL A 623 27.98 4.11 3.62
CA VAL A 623 27.44 2.78 3.95
C VAL A 623 26.03 2.89 4.54
N VAL A 624 25.82 3.74 5.56
CA VAL A 624 24.50 3.94 6.20
C VAL A 624 23.45 4.38 5.19
N PHE A 625 23.79 5.32 4.32
CA PHE A 625 22.90 5.80 3.26
C PHE A 625 22.52 4.65 2.31
N THR A 626 23.52 3.88 1.88
CA THR A 626 23.37 2.85 0.87
C THR A 626 22.59 1.64 1.39
N VAL A 627 22.96 1.05 2.52
CA VAL A 627 22.30 -0.16 3.05
C VAL A 627 20.83 0.09 3.41
N ARG A 628 20.49 1.31 3.80
CA ARG A 628 19.11 1.71 4.11
C ARG A 628 18.23 1.88 2.88
N LEU A 629 18.81 2.06 1.69
CA LEU A 629 18.09 2.36 0.46
C LEU A 629 18.18 1.26 -0.60
N LEU A 630 19.14 0.34 -0.51
CA LEU A 630 19.34 -0.76 -1.47
C LEU A 630 18.19 -1.78 -1.47
N ILE A 631 17.71 -2.13 -0.27
CA ILE A 631 16.65 -3.11 -0.09
C ILE A 631 15.30 -2.40 -0.18
N LYS A 632 14.44 -2.91 -1.06
CA LYS A 632 13.10 -2.34 -1.24
C LYS A 632 12.25 -2.61 0.01
N PRO A 633 11.61 -1.59 0.61
CA PRO A 633 10.62 -1.82 1.64
C PRO A 633 9.45 -2.64 1.10
N THR A 634 9.02 -3.62 1.87
CA THR A 634 7.79 -4.38 1.70
C THR A 634 6.95 -4.22 2.95
N TRP A 635 5.68 -4.59 2.89
CA TRP A 635 4.86 -4.59 4.10
C TRP A 635 5.37 -5.62 5.13
N LEU A 636 6.09 -6.66 4.71
CA LEU A 636 6.62 -7.71 5.60
C LEU A 636 7.88 -7.28 6.35
N ASN A 637 8.77 -6.51 5.72
CA ASN A 637 10.02 -6.06 6.33
C ASN A 637 9.91 -4.70 7.05
N ASP A 638 8.72 -4.09 7.09
CA ASP A 638 8.47 -2.75 7.68
C ASP A 638 9.09 -2.56 9.07
N ARG A 639 9.19 -3.64 9.87
CA ARG A 639 9.74 -3.63 11.24
C ARG A 639 11.14 -4.23 11.39
N ASP A 640 11.74 -4.72 10.32
CA ASP A 640 13.13 -5.20 10.38
C ASP A 640 14.07 -4.05 10.69
N GLN A 641 15.06 -4.31 11.54
CA GLN A 641 16.01 -3.30 12.00
C GLN A 641 17.35 -3.47 11.28
N PHE A 642 17.95 -2.35 10.88
CA PHE A 642 19.32 -2.36 10.37
C PHE A 642 20.32 -2.55 11.51
N LEU A 643 21.30 -3.41 11.30
CA LEU A 643 22.35 -3.76 12.25
C LEU A 643 23.70 -3.16 11.83
N GLN A 644 24.62 -3.11 12.77
CA GLN A 644 26.04 -2.89 12.47
C GLN A 644 26.61 -4.09 11.71
N PRO A 645 27.63 -3.89 10.87
CA PRO A 645 28.21 -5.00 10.13
C PRO A 645 28.77 -6.05 11.09
N SER A 646 28.57 -7.32 10.75
CA SER A 646 29.04 -8.47 11.53
C SER A 646 30.55 -8.71 11.40
N GLN A 647 31.18 -8.10 10.40
CA GLN A 647 32.60 -8.24 10.08
C GLN A 647 33.20 -6.93 9.54
N PRO A 648 34.54 -6.79 9.52
CA PRO A 648 35.20 -5.65 8.89
C PRO A 648 34.80 -5.48 7.42
N LEU A 649 34.60 -4.23 6.99
CA LEU A 649 34.20 -3.90 5.63
C LEU A 649 35.43 -3.74 4.72
N SER A 650 35.39 -4.33 3.53
CA SER A 650 36.42 -4.14 2.51
C SER A 650 36.41 -2.71 1.97
N ASP A 651 37.54 -2.26 1.44
CA ASP A 651 37.63 -0.93 0.84
C ASP A 651 36.81 -0.83 -0.45
N GLU A 652 36.70 -1.92 -1.21
CA GLU A 652 35.82 -2.01 -2.39
C GLU A 652 34.34 -1.78 -2.01
N PHE A 653 33.85 -2.41 -0.93
CA PHE A 653 32.47 -2.19 -0.49
C PHE A 653 32.24 -0.73 -0.07
N LYS A 654 33.21 -0.11 0.61
CA LYS A 654 33.14 1.30 1.02
C LYS A 654 33.13 2.23 -0.20
N SER A 655 33.98 1.98 -1.20
CA SER A 655 34.03 2.78 -2.43
C SER A 655 32.77 2.62 -3.26
N ASP A 656 32.23 1.42 -3.37
CA ASP A 656 31.00 1.13 -4.09
C ASP A 656 29.80 1.81 -3.43
N CYS A 657 29.71 1.77 -2.09
CA CYS A 657 28.70 2.51 -1.33
C CYS A 657 28.84 4.04 -1.54
N LEU A 658 30.07 4.56 -1.60
CA LEU A 658 30.31 5.98 -1.86
C LEU A 658 29.79 6.37 -3.24
N VAL A 659 30.17 5.65 -4.30
CA VAL A 659 29.73 5.93 -5.67
C VAL A 659 28.21 5.80 -5.79
N TRP A 660 27.63 4.76 -5.19
CA TRP A 660 26.18 4.57 -5.16
C TRP A 660 25.47 5.75 -4.51
N MET A 661 25.95 6.22 -3.35
CA MET A 661 25.40 7.41 -2.68
C MET A 661 25.52 8.67 -3.55
N LEU A 662 26.66 8.90 -4.19
CA LEU A 662 26.91 10.11 -5.00
C LEU A 662 25.84 10.31 -6.08
N PHE A 663 25.42 9.23 -6.74
CA PHE A 663 24.44 9.26 -7.84
C PHE A 663 23.03 8.77 -7.45
N ASN A 664 22.73 8.68 -6.15
CA ASN A 664 21.39 8.33 -5.70
C ASN A 664 20.44 9.55 -5.74
N GLY A 665 19.15 9.32 -6.03
CA GLY A 665 18.13 10.38 -6.02
C GLY A 665 17.90 11.06 -4.66
N SER A 666 18.25 10.39 -3.55
CA SER A 666 18.22 10.93 -2.19
C SER A 666 19.51 11.64 -1.79
N ASN A 667 20.51 11.72 -2.67
CA ASN A 667 21.59 12.68 -2.52
C ASN A 667 21.09 14.05 -2.98
N LEU A 668 20.69 14.87 -2.00
CA LEU A 668 20.11 16.19 -2.20
C LEU A 668 21.13 17.30 -1.94
N THR A 669 22.43 17.00 -1.92
CA THR A 669 23.46 18.04 -1.88
C THR A 669 23.39 18.88 -3.14
N ALA A 670 23.42 20.20 -2.98
CA ALA A 670 23.26 21.19 -4.03
C ALA A 670 24.24 22.35 -3.84
N GLY A 671 24.58 23.00 -4.96
CA GLY A 671 25.24 24.29 -5.01
C GLY A 671 24.23 25.32 -5.49
N ALA A 672 23.92 26.31 -4.66
CA ALA A 672 22.96 27.37 -5.01
C ALA A 672 23.24 28.66 -4.24
N ASP A 673 23.10 29.82 -4.90
CA ASP A 673 23.07 31.13 -4.26
C ASP A 673 21.64 31.69 -4.17
N GLY A 674 21.44 32.71 -3.32
CA GLY A 674 20.18 33.46 -3.27
C GLY A 674 19.01 32.64 -2.73
N LEU A 675 19.27 31.74 -1.78
CA LEU A 675 18.23 31.08 -1.01
C LEU A 675 17.77 32.00 0.11
N HIS A 676 16.64 32.68 -0.10
CA HIS A 676 16.10 33.62 0.88
C HIS A 676 15.45 32.89 2.06
N TRP A 677 15.91 33.15 3.27
CA TRP A 677 15.33 32.61 4.51
C TRP A 677 15.70 33.47 5.72
N ASN A 678 14.70 33.80 6.55
CA ASN A 678 14.83 34.62 7.75
C ASN A 678 15.50 35.98 7.48
N ASP A 679 14.93 36.72 6.51
CA ASP A 679 15.37 38.05 6.07
C ASP A 679 16.83 38.13 5.60
N ARG A 680 17.39 36.99 5.16
CA ARG A 680 18.76 36.86 4.69
C ARG A 680 18.85 35.92 3.50
N ASP A 681 19.77 36.23 2.58
CA ASP A 681 20.12 35.34 1.49
C ASP A 681 21.28 34.43 1.89
N TRP A 682 21.13 33.15 1.54
CA TRP A 682 22.09 32.10 1.85
C TRP A 682 22.63 31.47 0.57
N SER A 683 23.83 30.93 0.70
CA SER A 683 24.50 30.12 -0.31
C SER A 683 24.75 28.72 0.23
N LEU A 684 24.65 27.73 -0.66
CA LEU A 684 25.02 26.35 -0.41
C LEU A 684 26.28 26.03 -1.20
N THR A 685 27.27 25.45 -0.53
CA THR A 685 28.44 24.84 -1.19
C THR A 685 28.19 23.35 -1.37
N ASN A 686 28.45 22.83 -2.56
CA ASN A 686 28.37 21.41 -2.82
C ASN A 686 29.74 20.75 -2.69
N HIS A 687 29.87 19.78 -1.80
CA HIS A 687 31.11 19.03 -1.58
C HIS A 687 31.16 17.68 -2.31
N PHE A 688 30.09 17.27 -3.01
CA PHE A 688 29.86 15.89 -3.47
C PHE A 688 29.93 15.72 -5.00
N ILE A 689 30.74 16.54 -5.67
CA ILE A 689 31.00 16.40 -7.12
C ILE A 689 32.28 15.58 -7.32
N PRO A 690 32.22 14.38 -7.92
CA PRO A 690 33.39 13.50 -8.06
C PRO A 690 34.27 13.83 -9.28
N TYR A 691 34.14 15.02 -9.85
CA TYR A 691 34.85 15.45 -11.05
C TYR A 691 35.44 16.84 -10.87
N THR A 692 36.55 17.09 -11.54
CA THR A 692 37.11 18.43 -11.74
C THR A 692 36.33 19.20 -12.80
N GLU A 693 36.45 20.52 -12.78
CA GLU A 693 35.85 21.41 -13.78
C GLU A 693 36.27 21.05 -15.21
N ALA A 694 37.53 20.67 -15.40
CA ALA A 694 38.07 20.29 -16.71
C ALA A 694 37.47 18.98 -17.24
N GLU A 695 37.23 17.99 -16.37
CA GLU A 695 36.64 16.71 -16.76
C GLU A 695 35.21 16.83 -17.26
N VAL A 696 34.47 17.83 -16.77
CA VAL A 696 33.06 18.06 -17.12
C VAL A 696 32.82 19.30 -17.98
N GLY A 697 33.88 20.04 -18.35
CA GLY A 697 33.78 21.24 -19.17
C GLY A 697 33.07 22.41 -18.49
N ALA A 698 33.14 22.50 -17.16
CA ALA A 698 32.56 23.62 -16.42
C ALA A 698 33.28 24.93 -16.75
N LYS A 699 32.52 25.99 -17.03
CA LYS A 699 33.05 27.32 -17.42
C LYS A 699 33.38 28.22 -16.23
N ALA A 700 33.06 27.78 -15.02
CA ALA A 700 33.32 28.50 -13.78
C ALA A 700 33.77 27.52 -12.70
N ARG A 701 34.46 28.07 -11.70
CA ARG A 701 35.06 27.33 -10.59
C ARG A 701 34.01 26.64 -9.72
N PHE A 702 34.31 25.42 -9.28
CA PHE A 702 33.63 24.77 -8.17
C PHE A 702 34.18 25.27 -6.85
N GLU A 703 33.31 25.52 -5.87
CA GLU A 703 33.76 26.08 -4.59
C GLU A 703 34.34 25.05 -3.63
N SER A 704 34.14 23.77 -3.94
CA SER A 704 34.79 22.67 -3.27
C SER A 704 35.27 21.63 -4.27
N ASP A 705 36.55 21.27 -4.16
CA ASP A 705 37.18 20.12 -4.80
C ASP A 705 37.25 18.88 -3.90
N PHE A 706 36.54 18.93 -2.75
CA PHE A 706 36.67 17.95 -1.66
C PHE A 706 36.54 16.50 -2.13
N MET A 707 35.47 16.15 -2.87
CA MET A 707 35.22 14.76 -3.25
C MET A 707 36.29 14.23 -4.22
N VAL A 708 36.80 15.05 -5.13
CA VAL A 708 37.92 14.68 -6.01
C VAL A 708 39.17 14.38 -5.18
N ARG A 709 39.48 15.21 -4.18
CA ARG A 709 40.63 14.97 -3.29
C ARG A 709 40.42 13.75 -2.40
N TYR A 710 39.20 13.52 -1.90
CA TYR A 710 38.85 12.38 -1.07
C TYR A 710 38.96 11.06 -1.86
N MET A 711 38.53 11.06 -3.12
CA MET A 711 38.58 9.89 -4.01
C MET A 711 39.97 9.62 -4.58
N LYS A 712 40.93 10.54 -4.41
CA LYS A 712 42.27 10.40 -4.97
C LYS A 712 42.99 9.18 -4.37
N GLY A 713 43.32 8.22 -5.23
CA GLY A 713 44.02 6.99 -4.85
C GLY A 713 43.09 5.87 -4.35
N MET A 714 41.77 6.08 -4.36
CA MET A 714 40.82 5.00 -4.12
C MET A 714 40.78 4.04 -5.33
N ALA A 715 40.61 2.75 -5.06
CA ALA A 715 40.29 1.76 -6.08
C ALA A 715 38.76 1.64 -6.21
N PHE A 716 38.26 1.52 -7.43
CA PHE A 716 36.84 1.33 -7.71
C PHE A 716 36.63 -0.02 -8.37
N SER A 717 35.51 -0.68 -8.06
CA SER A 717 35.10 -1.85 -8.81
C SER A 717 34.76 -1.49 -10.25
N PRO A 718 34.70 -2.47 -11.17
CA PRO A 718 34.25 -2.23 -12.54
C PRO A 718 32.86 -1.55 -12.61
N GLU A 719 31.94 -1.95 -11.75
CA GLU A 719 30.58 -1.40 -11.68
C GLU A 719 30.57 0.05 -11.17
N ALA A 720 31.33 0.34 -10.10
CA ALA A 720 31.46 1.68 -9.57
C ALA A 720 32.16 2.62 -10.57
N GLN A 721 33.20 2.14 -11.25
CA GLN A 721 33.88 2.88 -12.30
C GLN A 721 32.92 3.18 -13.46
N ALA A 722 32.10 2.22 -13.90
CA ALA A 722 31.10 2.44 -14.95
C ALA A 722 30.08 3.52 -14.56
N VAL A 723 29.64 3.57 -13.29
CA VAL A 723 28.75 4.63 -12.79
C VAL A 723 29.42 6.00 -12.84
N LEU A 724 30.70 6.09 -12.46
CA LEU A 724 31.49 7.32 -12.58
C LEU A 724 31.67 7.73 -14.04
N ASP A 725 31.90 6.80 -14.95
CA ASP A 725 32.13 7.13 -16.35
C ASP A 725 30.84 7.62 -17.03
N GLU A 726 29.69 6.96 -16.80
CA GLU A 726 28.40 7.40 -17.32
C GLU A 726 27.89 8.67 -16.62
N GLY A 727 28.11 8.80 -15.31
CA GLY A 727 27.80 10.00 -14.56
C GLY A 727 28.54 11.22 -15.09
N ARG A 728 29.83 11.07 -15.43
CA ARG A 728 30.66 12.12 -16.03
C ARG A 728 30.07 12.64 -17.33
N LYS A 729 29.56 11.76 -18.20
CA LYS A 729 28.91 12.16 -19.47
C LYS A 729 27.68 13.03 -19.23
N LEU A 730 26.89 12.70 -18.19
CA LEU A 730 25.73 13.52 -17.82
C LEU A 730 26.13 14.90 -17.29
N PHE A 731 27.19 14.98 -16.46
CA PHE A 731 27.74 16.27 -16.03
C PHE A 731 28.31 17.09 -17.20
N GLN A 732 29.05 16.45 -18.12
CA GLN A 732 29.55 17.09 -19.35
C GLN A 732 28.40 17.69 -20.17
N ARG A 733 27.33 16.91 -20.38
CA ARG A 733 26.14 17.37 -21.08
C ARG A 733 25.49 18.54 -20.36
N PHE A 734 25.33 18.47 -19.03
CA PHE A 734 24.77 19.56 -18.23
C PHE A 734 25.56 20.87 -18.40
N HIS A 735 26.89 20.82 -18.36
CA HIS A 735 27.74 22.01 -18.53
C HIS A 735 27.82 22.53 -19.97
N ALA A 736 27.53 21.69 -20.96
CA ALA A 736 27.45 22.11 -22.36
C ALA A 736 26.15 22.87 -22.68
N ILE A 737 25.08 22.66 -21.90
CA ILE A 737 23.75 23.22 -22.16
C ILE A 737 23.59 24.62 -21.55
N SER A 738 23.05 25.54 -22.35
CA SER A 738 22.54 26.83 -21.86
C SER A 738 21.05 26.69 -21.50
N PHE A 739 20.74 26.32 -20.25
CA PHE A 739 19.36 26.04 -19.85
C PHE A 739 18.43 27.29 -19.95
N PRO A 740 17.17 27.12 -20.39
CA PRO A 740 16.14 28.16 -20.33
C PRO A 740 15.96 28.73 -18.93
N ASN A 741 15.53 30.00 -18.84
CA ASN A 741 15.37 30.69 -17.55
C ASN A 741 14.44 29.93 -16.59
N LYS A 742 13.35 29.34 -17.08
CA LYS A 742 12.42 28.54 -16.27
C LYS A 742 13.16 27.42 -15.51
N ILE A 743 13.95 26.61 -16.21
CA ILE A 743 14.74 25.50 -15.64
C ILE A 743 15.80 26.03 -14.68
N ARG A 744 16.50 27.12 -15.06
CA ARG A 744 17.52 27.74 -14.20
C ARG A 744 16.94 28.24 -12.87
N GLN A 745 15.76 28.85 -12.87
CA GLN A 745 15.09 29.34 -11.66
C GLN A 745 14.54 28.19 -10.81
N GLU A 746 13.91 27.20 -11.44
CA GLU A 746 13.30 26.05 -10.76
C GLU A 746 14.34 25.21 -9.99
N TYR A 747 15.51 24.99 -10.59
CA TYR A 747 16.57 24.16 -9.99
C TYR A 747 17.74 24.98 -9.43
N LYS A 748 17.59 26.32 -9.35
CA LYS A 748 18.62 27.25 -8.85
C LYS A 748 19.99 27.00 -9.47
N LEU A 749 20.04 26.94 -10.79
CA LEU A 749 21.26 26.69 -11.58
C LEU A 749 22.07 27.98 -11.76
N ASN A 750 22.42 28.63 -10.63
CA ASN A 750 23.16 29.89 -10.61
C ASN A 750 24.64 29.72 -10.22
N ARG A 751 25.08 28.49 -9.95
CA ARG A 751 26.48 28.13 -9.69
C ARG A 751 26.92 26.96 -10.56
N ALA A 752 28.23 26.84 -10.76
CA ALA A 752 28.81 25.74 -11.51
C ALA A 752 28.85 24.43 -10.71
N ASP A 753 28.89 24.49 -9.38
CA ASP A 753 28.92 23.31 -8.49
C ASP A 753 27.54 22.69 -8.22
N ALA A 754 26.69 22.64 -9.25
CA ALA A 754 25.38 22.00 -9.17
C ALA A 754 25.51 20.51 -8.78
N GLY A 755 24.70 20.06 -7.82
CA GLY A 755 24.72 18.67 -7.35
C GLY A 755 23.96 17.70 -8.24
N TRP A 756 24.09 16.41 -7.96
CA TRP A 756 23.46 15.35 -8.76
C TRP A 756 21.95 15.53 -8.93
N TYR A 757 21.24 15.91 -7.86
CA TYR A 757 19.82 16.27 -7.92
C TYR A 757 19.56 17.36 -8.98
N GLN A 758 20.34 18.45 -8.95
CA GLN A 758 20.17 19.58 -9.88
C GLN A 758 20.49 19.16 -11.31
N VAL A 759 21.61 18.45 -11.53
CA VAL A 759 22.05 17.96 -12.85
C VAL A 759 20.99 17.07 -13.48
N ARG A 760 20.56 16.02 -12.77
CA ARG A 760 19.58 15.07 -13.28
C ARG A 760 18.24 15.73 -13.59
N ARG A 761 17.71 16.52 -12.65
CA ARG A 761 16.39 17.16 -12.81
C ARG A 761 16.38 18.23 -13.90
N ALA A 762 17.48 18.97 -14.07
CA ALA A 762 17.60 19.94 -15.15
C ALA A 762 17.65 19.28 -16.53
N LEU A 763 18.41 18.18 -16.68
CA LEU A 763 18.47 17.40 -17.91
C LEU A 763 17.15 16.72 -18.25
N GLU A 764 16.44 16.17 -17.24
CA GLU A 764 15.08 15.64 -17.40
C GLU A 764 14.11 16.72 -17.87
N ALA A 765 14.10 17.89 -17.22
CA ALA A 765 13.22 19.01 -17.58
C ALA A 765 13.56 19.63 -18.95
N TYR A 766 14.81 19.50 -19.41
CA TYR A 766 15.23 19.95 -20.74
C TYR A 766 14.83 18.95 -21.85
N GLY A 767 14.32 17.76 -21.50
CA GLY A 767 13.84 16.76 -22.46
C GLY A 767 12.76 17.25 -23.42
N ASP A 768 12.00 18.28 -23.04
CA ASP A 768 11.02 18.95 -23.92
C ASP A 768 11.69 19.64 -25.12
N ASN A 769 12.97 20.02 -25.00
CA ASN A 769 13.75 20.64 -26.05
C ASN A 769 14.70 19.63 -26.73
N GLU A 770 15.41 18.84 -25.91
CA GLU A 770 16.38 17.86 -26.38
C GLU A 770 16.48 16.69 -25.39
N LEU A 771 16.14 15.49 -25.86
CA LEU A 771 16.16 14.29 -25.03
C LEU A 771 17.57 14.00 -24.52
N THR A 772 17.68 13.70 -23.22
CA THR A 772 18.90 13.13 -22.63
C THR A 772 18.69 11.64 -22.47
N ASP A 773 19.55 10.83 -23.07
CA ASP A 773 19.56 9.40 -22.83
C ASP A 773 20.19 9.10 -21.45
N PHE A 774 19.38 8.54 -20.56
CA PHE A 774 19.80 8.12 -19.23
C PHE A 774 20.02 6.62 -19.13
N ASP A 775 19.71 5.84 -20.16
CA ASP A 775 19.67 4.39 -20.08
C ASP A 775 21.06 3.75 -19.87
N PRO A 776 22.16 4.25 -20.46
CA PRO A 776 23.51 3.80 -20.12
C PRO A 776 23.83 3.99 -18.63
N PHE A 777 23.54 5.19 -18.10
CA PHE A 777 23.74 5.49 -16.69
C PHE A 777 22.85 4.62 -15.77
N LYS A 778 21.56 4.46 -16.10
CA LYS A 778 20.63 3.61 -15.34
C LYS A 778 21.10 2.17 -15.32
N SER A 779 21.63 1.67 -16.43
CA SER A 779 22.15 0.30 -16.55
C SER A 779 23.40 0.10 -15.67
N ALA A 780 24.36 1.03 -15.71
CA ALA A 780 25.54 1.00 -14.84
C ALA A 780 25.15 1.09 -13.35
N TYR A 781 24.23 1.99 -13.02
CA TYR A 781 23.75 2.17 -11.64
C TYR A 781 22.96 0.95 -11.14
N ALA A 782 22.19 0.30 -12.02
CA ALA A 782 21.50 -0.95 -11.72
C ALA A 782 22.49 -2.09 -11.46
N ALA A 783 23.54 -2.24 -12.26
CA ALA A 783 24.58 -3.25 -12.05
C ALA A 783 25.29 -3.06 -10.69
N LEU A 784 25.66 -1.83 -10.33
CA LEU A 784 26.23 -1.53 -9.00
C LEU A 784 25.23 -1.84 -7.88
N THR A 785 23.94 -1.53 -8.08
CA THR A 785 22.87 -1.86 -7.13
C THR A 785 22.72 -3.36 -6.94
N GLU A 786 22.75 -4.15 -8.03
CA GLU A 786 22.63 -5.61 -8.00
C GLU A 786 23.82 -6.26 -7.30
N LYS A 787 25.04 -5.72 -7.51
CA LYS A 787 26.23 -6.13 -6.78
C LYS A 787 26.11 -5.90 -5.26
N LEU A 788 25.66 -4.71 -4.86
CA LEU A 788 25.64 -4.33 -3.43
C LEU A 788 24.50 -4.98 -2.62
N ARG A 789 23.37 -5.31 -3.27
CA ARG A 789 22.19 -5.88 -2.59
C ARG A 789 22.46 -7.13 -1.74
N PRO A 790 23.10 -8.21 -2.25
CA PRO A 790 23.37 -9.39 -1.43
C PRO A 790 24.28 -9.07 -0.25
N MET A 791 25.21 -8.13 -0.40
CA MET A 791 26.16 -7.75 0.63
C MET A 791 25.48 -7.14 1.87
N VAL A 792 24.27 -6.58 1.75
CA VAL A 792 23.50 -6.09 2.91
C VAL A 792 23.23 -7.24 3.90
N TYR A 793 22.94 -8.44 3.41
CA TYR A 793 22.71 -9.63 4.23
C TYR A 793 24.02 -10.32 4.61
N GLU A 794 24.94 -10.51 3.66
CA GLU A 794 26.21 -11.20 3.89
C GLU A 794 27.08 -10.49 4.94
N LEU A 795 27.08 -9.15 4.95
CA LEU A 795 27.81 -8.34 5.92
C LEU A 795 27.02 -8.10 7.21
N GLY A 796 25.82 -8.69 7.34
CA GLY A 796 25.02 -8.66 8.56
C GLY A 796 24.31 -7.33 8.85
N PHE A 797 24.18 -6.42 7.88
CA PHE A 797 23.37 -5.20 8.07
C PHE A 797 21.88 -5.51 8.18
N LEU A 798 21.45 -6.63 7.60
CA LEU A 798 20.15 -7.23 7.84
C LEU A 798 20.30 -8.72 8.14
N PRO A 799 19.37 -9.30 8.92
CA PRO A 799 19.29 -10.74 9.10
C PRO A 799 18.98 -11.44 7.78
N ALA A 800 19.71 -12.52 7.49
CA ALA A 800 19.51 -13.35 6.29
C ALA A 800 18.21 -14.14 6.32
#